data_AF-A0A2D6D6Q3-F1
#
_entry.id   AF-A0A2D6D6Q3-F1
#
_cell.length_a   1.000
_cell.length_b   1.000
_cell.length_c   1.000
_cell.angle_alpha   90.00
_cell.angle_beta   90.00
_cell.angle_gamma   90.00
#
_symmetry.space_group_name_H-M   'P 1'
#
loop_
_entity.id
_entity.type
_entity.pdbx_description
1 polymer ?
#
loop_
_entity_poly.entity_id
_entity_poly.type
_entity_poly.pdbx_seq_one_letter_code
_entity_poly.pdbx_strand_id
1 'polypeptide(L)'
;MEEKITKVKYLSVTLILGLIVTFNFLSLYNQTIGLLAGLAYIIFYSFIFGSIFISQKPWQSLFGLLFFISLVSIVSALAIYFYKFNDMFFIILIWIIPLFLINPYYKIRPQEKFSLPKLLKKYLEKVRHRKEHKLHFLLVILYLVLTSLNFILLFYGQTIESIQAPWQVVPSVFLLIYFLATLCLLIYVFNAKRTKLPLILISIHTFLSSSIALIVYKIGYGFDPFIHQATEKIINQTGSIDPTPLYYLGQYGLVVFLHKLTLIDLVILDRLLVPVLFSLLLPSITFYVFSKWIPKNYALILSLVTLIIPYSSFIMTAPQNLANLFFIITILLSLLYFRNQLPVSILYLLTITTLVIHPLAGIPLLITVLLINLFKMMYSSYIKSMSLYFFASLVFVLFLPLAFMINGSNLKLSMPIFSKVDFPLPVWLDRFDLPLNLVYLINFNQAIFAGLIILIGIVYIAKNNLLKNNAPYLMAAFIIFSNFIITKYFLTFPDLRIFDQNSFVSRLSVLTFYTLLPFFLIGLYVTIKNVWTKDIYLKSFLVLTLAGGLTISLYLSYPRFNQFEPAKFFSLSQHDINAVNLIEKTASPQHIVLANQMVGVAAIKEFGFKQYYDNQFFYSMPMGSPRTFYDHFLAMTHEGAKKQTMESVMDEAGVDEAYFVLNSYWRDFDKIATQARQSAETVYDIDEGKILIFKYIR
;
A
#
# COMPACT_ATOMS: atom_id res chain seq x y z
N MET A 1 4.36 -38.33 -20.91
CA MET A 1 3.19 -37.74 -20.22
C MET A 1 3.50 -37.74 -18.73
N GLU A 2 3.63 -36.59 -18.08
CA GLU A 2 3.90 -36.55 -16.64
C GLU A 2 2.61 -36.30 -15.84
N GLU A 3 2.34 -37.18 -14.87
CA GLU A 3 1.13 -37.15 -14.04
C GLU A 3 1.16 -36.07 -12.96
N LYS A 4 -0.03 -35.54 -12.65
CA LYS A 4 -0.31 -34.69 -11.48
C LYS A 4 0.19 -35.30 -10.18
N ILE A 5 0.23 -34.50 -9.12
CA ILE A 5 0.17 -35.07 -7.77
C ILE A 5 -1.06 -36.00 -7.74
N THR A 6 -0.90 -37.25 -7.30
CA THR A 6 -2.04 -38.17 -7.23
C THR A 6 -3.06 -37.63 -6.24
N LYS A 7 -4.36 -37.91 -6.45
CA LYS A 7 -5.42 -37.47 -5.52
C LYS A 7 -5.11 -37.87 -4.08
N VAL A 8 -4.60 -39.08 -3.90
CA VAL A 8 -4.14 -39.59 -2.60
C VAL A 8 -3.06 -38.69 -2.00
N LYS A 9 -1.98 -38.37 -2.74
CA LYS A 9 -0.91 -37.49 -2.22
C LYS A 9 -1.39 -36.08 -1.91
N TYR A 10 -2.29 -35.53 -2.73
CA TYR A 10 -2.90 -34.23 -2.46
C TYR A 10 -3.64 -34.26 -1.13
N LEU A 11 -4.55 -35.22 -0.96
CA LEU A 11 -5.33 -35.40 0.27
C LEU A 11 -4.44 -35.70 1.48
N SER A 12 -3.37 -36.49 1.33
CA SER A 12 -2.43 -36.75 2.42
C SER A 12 -1.69 -35.48 2.87
N VAL A 13 -1.19 -34.68 1.93
CA VAL A 13 -0.54 -33.40 2.26
C VAL A 13 -1.55 -32.43 2.90
N THR A 14 -2.78 -32.38 2.38
CA THR A 14 -3.87 -31.59 2.97
C THR A 14 -4.19 -32.03 4.39
N LEU A 15 -4.30 -33.33 4.63
CA LEU A 15 -4.56 -33.89 5.95
C LEU A 15 -3.42 -33.56 6.93
N ILE A 16 -2.17 -33.79 6.54
CA ILE A 16 -1.01 -33.51 7.39
C ILE A 16 -0.90 -32.03 7.72
N LEU A 17 -0.91 -31.15 6.71
CA LEU A 17 -0.80 -29.71 6.93
C LEU A 17 -2.01 -29.15 7.69
N GLY A 18 -3.22 -29.58 7.36
CA GLY A 18 -4.45 -29.17 8.04
C GLY A 18 -4.45 -29.59 9.51
N LEU A 19 -4.03 -30.82 9.82
CA LEU A 19 -3.91 -31.30 11.20
C LEU A 19 -2.81 -30.57 11.96
N ILE A 20 -1.62 -30.36 11.38
CA ILE A 20 -0.53 -29.63 12.06
C ILE A 20 -0.96 -28.19 12.35
N VAL A 21 -1.55 -27.48 11.39
CA VAL A 21 -2.02 -26.11 11.58
C VAL A 21 -3.13 -26.06 12.62
N THR A 22 -4.16 -26.91 12.50
CA THR A 22 -5.31 -26.92 13.42
C THR A 22 -4.89 -27.31 14.83
N PHE A 23 -4.08 -28.35 15.00
CA PHE A 23 -3.59 -28.80 16.31
C PHE A 23 -2.64 -27.78 16.95
N ASN A 24 -1.76 -27.17 16.16
CA ASN A 24 -0.90 -26.12 16.67
C ASN A 24 -1.71 -24.90 17.12
N PHE A 25 -2.72 -24.51 16.34
CA PHE A 25 -3.61 -23.39 16.66
C PHE A 25 -4.48 -23.68 17.90
N LEU A 26 -5.03 -24.88 18.05
CA LEU A 26 -5.95 -25.20 19.16
C LEU A 26 -5.24 -25.58 20.47
N SER A 27 -4.05 -26.18 20.40
CA SER A 27 -3.45 -26.86 21.56
C SER A 27 -2.00 -26.43 21.87
N LEU A 28 -1.12 -26.38 20.87
CA LEU A 28 0.31 -26.14 21.14
C LEU A 28 0.68 -24.65 21.24
N TYR A 29 0.00 -23.79 20.47
CA TYR A 29 0.29 -22.36 20.31
C TYR A 29 1.79 -22.04 20.05
N ASN A 30 2.50 -22.92 19.34
CA ASN A 30 3.92 -22.73 19.06
C ASN A 30 4.14 -21.87 17.80
N GLN A 31 4.74 -20.70 17.96
CA GLN A 31 4.97 -19.75 16.85
C GLN A 31 5.90 -20.31 15.75
N THR A 32 6.91 -21.10 16.10
CA THR A 32 7.84 -21.66 15.10
C THR A 32 7.13 -22.71 14.24
N ILE A 33 6.34 -23.59 14.86
CA ILE A 33 5.51 -24.57 14.15
C ILE A 33 4.47 -23.85 13.29
N GLY A 34 3.79 -22.84 13.85
CA GLY A 34 2.82 -22.02 13.13
C GLY A 34 3.42 -21.36 11.89
N LEU A 35 4.59 -20.73 12.03
CA LEU A 35 5.29 -20.12 10.91
C LEU A 35 5.68 -21.13 9.83
N LEU A 36 6.34 -22.23 10.21
CA LEU A 36 6.80 -23.23 9.25
C LEU A 36 5.63 -23.95 8.54
N ALA A 37 4.62 -24.38 9.31
CA ALA A 37 3.44 -25.05 8.77
C ALA A 37 2.57 -24.08 7.95
N GLY A 38 2.40 -22.85 8.40
CA GLY A 38 1.68 -21.79 7.70
C GLY A 38 2.33 -21.41 6.38
N LEU A 39 3.66 -21.24 6.34
CA LEU A 39 4.40 -21.02 5.10
C LEU A 39 4.30 -22.22 4.15
N ALA A 40 4.42 -23.45 4.67
CA ALA A 40 4.26 -24.66 3.87
C ALA A 40 2.84 -24.74 3.27
N TYR A 41 1.81 -24.41 4.07
CA TYR A 41 0.41 -24.32 3.65
C TYR A 41 0.23 -23.31 2.52
N ILE A 42 0.69 -22.07 2.71
CA ILE A 42 0.61 -21.01 1.69
C ILE A 42 1.34 -21.42 0.42
N ILE A 43 2.59 -21.88 0.51
CA ILE A 43 3.40 -22.24 -0.67
C ILE A 43 2.73 -23.38 -1.46
N PHE A 44 2.24 -24.41 -0.76
CA PHE A 44 1.61 -25.55 -1.40
C PHE A 44 0.31 -25.15 -2.11
N TYR A 45 -0.61 -24.48 -1.42
CA TYR A 45 -1.90 -24.11 -2.03
C TYR A 45 -1.77 -22.97 -3.03
N SER A 46 -0.80 -22.08 -2.88
CA SER A 46 -0.43 -21.12 -3.92
C SER A 46 0.05 -21.85 -5.17
N PHE A 47 0.92 -22.85 -5.06
CA PHE A 47 1.32 -23.64 -6.22
C PHE A 47 0.12 -24.31 -6.90
N ILE A 48 -0.75 -24.96 -6.14
CA ILE A 48 -1.95 -25.64 -6.66
C ILE A 48 -2.87 -24.64 -7.35
N PHE A 49 -3.22 -23.53 -6.69
CA PHE A 49 -4.14 -22.54 -7.23
C PHE A 49 -3.58 -21.88 -8.48
N GLY A 50 -2.29 -21.53 -8.50
CA GLY A 50 -1.65 -20.96 -9.68
C GLY A 50 -1.57 -21.94 -10.84
N SER A 51 -1.41 -23.24 -10.59
CA SER A 51 -1.34 -24.27 -11.64
C SER A 51 -2.65 -24.47 -12.41
N ILE A 52 -3.78 -24.01 -11.86
CA ILE A 52 -5.09 -23.98 -12.53
C ILE A 52 -5.06 -23.00 -13.72
N PHE A 53 -4.40 -21.85 -13.57
CA PHE A 53 -4.45 -20.78 -14.57
C PHE A 53 -3.14 -20.55 -15.32
N ILE A 54 -2.00 -20.90 -14.71
CA ILE A 54 -0.67 -20.60 -15.22
C ILE A 54 0.08 -21.91 -15.50
N SER A 55 0.54 -22.08 -16.73
CA SER A 55 1.28 -23.28 -17.15
C SER A 55 2.73 -23.30 -16.67
N GLN A 56 3.33 -22.14 -16.43
CA GLN A 56 4.77 -22.02 -16.16
C GLN A 56 5.11 -22.17 -14.67
N LYS A 57 5.78 -23.26 -14.28
CA LYS A 57 6.13 -23.62 -12.89
C LYS A 57 6.58 -22.48 -11.94
N PRO A 58 7.62 -21.67 -12.24
CA PRO A 58 8.07 -20.65 -11.30
C PRO A 58 7.02 -19.55 -11.06
N TRP A 59 6.08 -19.39 -12.00
CA TRP A 59 5.02 -18.40 -11.93
C TRP A 59 3.77 -18.94 -11.23
N GLN A 60 3.58 -20.26 -11.19
CA GLN A 60 2.43 -20.89 -10.49
C GLN A 60 2.38 -20.46 -9.02
N SER A 61 3.49 -20.57 -8.28
CA SER A 61 3.50 -20.15 -6.87
C SER A 61 3.25 -18.66 -6.68
N LEU A 62 3.82 -17.79 -7.53
CA LEU A 62 3.62 -16.34 -7.43
C LEU A 62 2.16 -15.93 -7.70
N PHE A 63 1.61 -16.40 -8.83
CA PHE A 63 0.25 -16.08 -9.22
C PHE A 63 -0.77 -16.72 -8.30
N GLY A 64 -0.53 -17.95 -7.87
CA GLY A 64 -1.41 -18.58 -6.92
C GLY A 64 -1.29 -18.01 -5.52
N LEU A 65 -0.16 -17.39 -5.13
CA LEU A 65 -0.10 -16.59 -3.91
C LEU A 65 -1.05 -15.41 -4.03
N LEU A 66 -0.98 -14.66 -5.13
CA LEU A 66 -1.90 -13.55 -5.42
C LEU A 66 -3.37 -14.01 -5.39
N PHE A 67 -3.70 -15.15 -6.00
CA PHE A 67 -5.07 -15.67 -6.01
C PHE A 67 -5.51 -16.19 -4.64
N PHE A 68 -4.59 -16.79 -3.88
CA PHE A 68 -4.84 -17.28 -2.53
C PHE A 68 -5.17 -16.13 -1.59
N ILE A 69 -4.34 -15.07 -1.56
CA ILE A 69 -4.62 -13.90 -0.72
C ILE A 69 -5.91 -13.20 -1.15
N SER A 70 -6.22 -13.14 -2.45
CA SER A 70 -7.51 -12.65 -2.95
C SER A 70 -8.70 -13.43 -2.43
N LEU A 71 -8.63 -14.76 -2.51
CA LEU A 71 -9.70 -15.63 -2.03
C LEU A 71 -9.90 -15.46 -0.52
N VAL A 72 -8.80 -15.44 0.25
CA VAL A 72 -8.85 -15.21 1.70
C VAL A 72 -9.50 -13.87 2.00
N SER A 73 -9.03 -12.76 1.41
CA SER A 73 -9.60 -11.43 1.61
C SER A 73 -11.11 -11.35 1.34
N ILE A 74 -11.58 -11.96 0.24
CA ILE A 74 -13.00 -11.94 -0.09
C ILE A 74 -13.81 -12.75 0.91
N VAL A 75 -13.39 -13.99 1.19
CA VAL A 75 -14.15 -14.88 2.07
C VAL A 75 -14.15 -14.37 3.50
N SER A 76 -13.03 -13.85 3.99
CA SER A 76 -12.95 -13.23 5.32
C SER A 76 -13.80 -11.96 5.40
N ALA A 77 -13.80 -11.11 4.37
CA ALA A 77 -14.63 -9.91 4.35
C ALA A 77 -16.12 -10.26 4.43
N LEU A 78 -16.57 -11.23 3.62
CA LEU A 78 -17.95 -11.71 3.66
C LEU A 78 -18.32 -12.31 5.03
N ALA A 79 -17.40 -13.06 5.64
CA ALA A 79 -17.61 -13.64 6.96
C ALA A 79 -17.75 -12.58 8.05
N ILE A 80 -16.89 -11.55 8.04
CA ILE A 80 -16.96 -10.45 9.00
C ILE A 80 -18.25 -9.65 8.82
N TYR A 81 -18.67 -9.40 7.57
CA TYR A 81 -19.84 -8.57 7.29
C TYR A 81 -21.17 -9.27 7.60
N PHE A 82 -21.31 -10.57 7.24
CA PHE A 82 -22.57 -11.29 7.39
C PHE A 82 -22.65 -12.16 8.66
N TYR A 83 -21.52 -12.43 9.31
CA TYR A 83 -21.45 -13.29 10.49
C TYR A 83 -20.30 -12.85 11.41
N LYS A 84 -19.31 -13.71 11.65
CA LYS A 84 -18.13 -13.49 12.48
C LYS A 84 -16.97 -14.31 11.95
N PHE A 85 -15.78 -13.73 11.91
CA PHE A 85 -14.52 -14.41 11.61
C PHE A 85 -13.89 -15.01 12.88
N ASN A 86 -14.62 -15.92 13.53
CA ASN A 86 -14.16 -16.60 14.74
C ASN A 86 -13.16 -17.74 14.44
N ASP A 87 -12.64 -18.36 15.49
CA ASP A 87 -11.66 -19.45 15.40
C ASP A 87 -12.17 -20.67 14.64
N MET A 88 -13.45 -21.00 14.81
CA MET A 88 -14.10 -22.08 14.06
C MET A 88 -14.14 -21.78 12.57
N PHE A 89 -14.48 -20.54 12.19
CA PHE A 89 -14.48 -20.14 10.78
C PHE A 89 -13.07 -20.21 10.18
N PHE A 90 -12.05 -19.78 10.92
CA PHE A 90 -10.65 -19.95 10.51
C PHE A 90 -10.29 -21.42 10.25
N ILE A 91 -10.61 -22.33 11.17
CA ILE A 91 -10.37 -23.77 11.01
C ILE A 91 -11.13 -24.32 9.80
N ILE A 92 -12.39 -23.92 9.61
CA ILE A 92 -13.19 -24.30 8.45
C ILE A 92 -12.48 -23.87 7.15
N LEU A 93 -11.92 -22.66 7.08
CA LEU A 93 -11.18 -22.21 5.89
C LEU A 93 -9.93 -23.02 5.60
N ILE A 94 -9.21 -23.47 6.63
CA ILE A 94 -8.04 -24.36 6.49
C ILE A 94 -8.40 -25.66 5.76
N TRP A 95 -9.64 -26.14 5.90
CA TRP A 95 -10.10 -27.36 5.25
C TRP A 95 -10.87 -27.11 3.94
N ILE A 96 -11.69 -26.05 3.87
CA ILE A 96 -12.51 -25.74 2.69
C ILE A 96 -11.68 -25.26 1.51
N ILE A 97 -10.67 -24.41 1.71
CA ILE A 97 -9.86 -23.89 0.60
C ILE A 97 -9.20 -25.06 -0.18
N PRO A 98 -8.52 -26.03 0.47
CA PRO A 98 -7.97 -27.20 -0.21
C PRO A 98 -9.03 -28.04 -0.93
N LEU A 99 -10.20 -28.25 -0.32
CA LEU A 99 -11.28 -29.03 -0.92
C LEU A 99 -11.87 -28.33 -2.14
N PHE A 100 -12.00 -27.00 -2.11
CA PHE A 100 -12.46 -26.21 -3.24
C PHE A 100 -11.50 -26.28 -4.44
N LEU A 101 -10.18 -26.30 -4.18
CA LEU A 101 -9.15 -26.34 -5.22
C LEU A 101 -8.98 -27.72 -5.89
N ILE A 102 -9.45 -28.81 -5.26
CA ILE A 102 -9.19 -30.17 -5.75
C ILE A 102 -9.79 -30.40 -7.15
N ASN A 103 -11.07 -30.09 -7.33
CA ASN A 103 -11.79 -30.37 -8.57
C ASN A 103 -11.22 -29.58 -9.76
N PRO A 104 -11.05 -28.24 -9.69
CA PRO A 104 -10.47 -27.49 -10.81
C PRO A 104 -9.03 -27.94 -11.12
N TYR A 105 -8.21 -28.22 -10.11
CA TYR A 105 -6.85 -28.74 -10.32
C TYR A 105 -6.84 -30.08 -11.08
N TYR A 106 -7.79 -30.99 -10.78
CA TYR A 106 -7.89 -32.27 -11.48
C TYR A 106 -8.60 -32.22 -12.84
N LYS A 107 -9.40 -31.19 -13.14
CA LYS A 107 -10.07 -31.04 -14.45
C LYS A 107 -9.16 -30.47 -15.54
N ILE A 108 -8.25 -29.57 -15.20
CA ILE A 108 -7.31 -28.97 -16.18
C ILE A 108 -6.20 -29.96 -16.50
N ARG A 109 -5.50 -29.89 -17.64
CA ARG A 109 -4.25 -30.65 -17.85
C ARG A 109 -3.04 -29.80 -17.40
N PRO A 110 -2.67 -29.73 -16.11
CA PRO A 110 -1.40 -29.17 -15.69
C PRO A 110 -0.29 -29.99 -16.35
N GLN A 111 0.68 -29.30 -16.94
CA GLN A 111 1.65 -29.94 -17.81
C GLN A 111 2.74 -30.72 -17.05
N GLU A 112 2.90 -30.56 -15.72
CA GLU A 112 4.04 -31.17 -15.00
C GLU A 112 3.84 -31.40 -13.48
N LYS A 113 4.55 -32.38 -12.90
CA LYS A 113 4.50 -32.80 -11.48
C LYS A 113 5.25 -31.82 -10.54
N PHE A 114 4.68 -31.52 -9.36
CA PHE A 114 5.36 -30.79 -8.27
C PHE A 114 6.16 -31.75 -7.38
N SER A 115 7.41 -31.40 -7.09
CA SER A 115 8.26 -32.11 -6.13
C SER A 115 9.29 -31.13 -5.60
N LEU A 116 9.15 -30.73 -4.34
CA LEU A 116 10.07 -29.81 -3.67
C LEU A 116 11.52 -30.32 -3.68
N PRO A 117 11.81 -31.61 -3.38
CA PRO A 117 13.18 -32.13 -3.42
C PRO A 117 13.79 -32.12 -4.82
N LYS A 118 13.02 -32.51 -5.85
CA LYS A 118 13.50 -32.47 -7.24
C LYS A 118 13.69 -31.03 -7.73
N LEU A 119 12.85 -30.10 -7.29
CA LEU A 119 12.98 -28.69 -7.62
C LEU A 119 14.28 -28.14 -7.01
N LEU A 120 14.51 -28.34 -5.72
CA LEU A 120 15.73 -27.96 -5.01
C LEU A 120 16.98 -28.58 -5.65
N LYS A 121 16.98 -29.90 -5.90
CA LYS A 121 18.11 -30.60 -6.54
C LYS A 121 18.40 -30.08 -7.94
N LYS A 122 17.38 -29.88 -8.79
CA LYS A 122 17.52 -29.31 -10.13
C LYS A 122 18.05 -27.88 -10.10
N TYR A 123 17.69 -27.08 -9.09
CA TYR A 123 18.24 -25.74 -8.92
C TYR A 123 19.71 -25.79 -8.47
N LEU A 124 20.05 -26.61 -7.48
CA LEU A 124 21.41 -26.79 -6.97
C LEU A 124 22.38 -27.27 -8.06
N GLU A 125 22.01 -28.29 -8.83
CA GLU A 125 22.82 -28.80 -9.96
C GLU A 125 23.03 -27.73 -11.05
N LYS A 126 21.99 -26.94 -11.34
CA LYS A 126 22.04 -25.88 -12.35
C LYS A 126 22.83 -24.65 -11.91
N VAL A 127 22.96 -24.43 -10.60
CA VAL A 127 23.84 -23.40 -10.02
C VAL A 127 25.30 -23.83 -10.11
N ARG A 128 25.61 -25.11 -9.81
CA ARG A 128 26.98 -25.64 -9.80
C ARG A 128 27.69 -25.61 -11.17
N HIS A 129 26.95 -25.80 -12.26
CA HIS A 129 27.54 -25.92 -13.61
C HIS A 129 27.62 -24.62 -14.43
N ARG A 130 27.17 -23.46 -13.93
CA ARG A 130 27.08 -22.24 -14.75
C ARG A 130 28.03 -21.14 -14.29
N LYS A 131 29.20 -21.04 -14.95
CA LYS A 131 30.15 -19.92 -14.78
C LYS A 131 29.52 -18.60 -15.24
N GLU A 132 29.34 -17.67 -14.30
CA GLU A 132 29.07 -16.26 -14.61
C GLU A 132 30.35 -15.57 -15.07
N HIS A 133 30.21 -14.48 -15.83
CA HIS A 133 31.36 -13.63 -16.11
C HIS A 133 31.83 -12.99 -14.79
N LYS A 134 33.16 -12.91 -14.57
CA LYS A 134 33.73 -12.39 -13.30
C LYS A 134 33.18 -11.01 -12.92
N LEU A 135 32.98 -10.13 -13.91
CA LEU A 135 32.40 -8.80 -13.69
C LEU A 135 30.97 -8.86 -13.13
N HIS A 136 30.12 -9.76 -13.63
CA HIS A 136 28.74 -9.90 -13.14
C HIS A 136 28.72 -10.41 -11.70
N PHE A 137 29.61 -11.36 -11.38
CA PHE A 137 29.76 -11.86 -10.01
C PHE A 137 30.21 -10.73 -9.06
N LEU A 138 31.20 -9.93 -9.46
CA LEU A 138 31.65 -8.77 -8.70
C LEU A 138 30.53 -7.74 -8.50
N LEU A 139 29.77 -7.41 -9.55
CA LEU A 139 28.64 -6.47 -9.47
C LEU A 139 27.55 -6.96 -8.51
N VAL A 140 27.25 -8.26 -8.50
CA VAL A 140 26.27 -8.84 -7.57
C VAL A 140 26.77 -8.78 -6.14
N ILE A 141 28.04 -9.11 -5.88
CA ILE A 141 28.63 -8.99 -4.53
C ILE A 141 28.60 -7.53 -4.07
N LEU A 142 29.09 -6.61 -4.91
CA LEU A 142 29.12 -5.19 -4.59
C LEU A 142 27.71 -4.65 -4.31
N TYR A 143 26.73 -5.02 -5.13
CA TYR A 143 25.32 -4.69 -4.89
C TYR A 143 24.82 -5.19 -3.53
N LEU A 144 25.08 -6.45 -3.20
CA LEU A 144 24.65 -7.05 -1.94
C LEU A 144 25.32 -6.36 -0.74
N VAL A 145 26.61 -6.06 -0.82
CA VAL A 145 27.33 -5.31 0.22
C VAL A 145 26.71 -3.92 0.41
N LEU A 146 26.51 -3.16 -0.67
CA LEU A 146 25.92 -1.81 -0.59
C LEU A 146 24.48 -1.85 -0.05
N THR A 147 23.70 -2.86 -0.44
CA THR A 147 22.33 -3.06 0.07
C THR A 147 22.33 -3.44 1.55
N SER A 148 23.24 -4.31 1.99
CA SER A 148 23.43 -4.64 3.41
C SER A 148 23.85 -3.42 4.23
N LEU A 149 24.77 -2.60 3.72
CA LEU A 149 25.15 -1.34 4.37
C LEU A 149 23.95 -0.39 4.52
N ASN A 150 23.11 -0.27 3.50
CA ASN A 150 21.88 0.51 3.58
C ASN A 150 20.93 -0.02 4.67
N PHE A 151 20.70 -1.33 4.76
CA PHE A 151 19.91 -1.88 5.86
C PHE A 151 20.52 -1.57 7.22
N ILE A 152 21.84 -1.69 7.38
CA ILE A 152 22.53 -1.34 8.63
C ILE A 152 22.29 0.13 8.99
N LEU A 153 22.38 1.06 8.03
CA LEU A 153 22.09 2.48 8.27
C LEU A 153 20.64 2.74 8.68
N LEU A 154 19.68 2.00 8.11
CA LEU A 154 18.27 2.08 8.51
C LEU A 154 18.06 1.56 9.95
N PHE A 155 18.70 0.44 10.31
CA PHE A 155 18.65 -0.09 11.68
C PHE A 155 19.34 0.82 12.70
N TYR A 156 20.42 1.50 12.30
CA TYR A 156 21.09 2.50 13.14
C TYR A 156 20.21 3.74 13.34
N GLY A 157 19.45 4.16 12.32
CA GLY A 157 18.53 5.29 12.37
C GLY A 157 17.19 4.99 13.03
N GLN A 158 16.99 3.84 13.70
CA GLN A 158 15.74 3.54 14.38
C GLN A 158 15.48 4.48 15.54
N THR A 159 14.21 4.87 15.72
CA THR A 159 13.83 5.75 16.83
C THR A 159 12.47 5.42 17.41
N ILE A 160 12.31 5.77 18.69
CA ILE A 160 11.04 5.80 19.44
C ILE A 160 10.60 7.25 19.73
N GLU A 161 11.40 8.23 19.29
CA GLU A 161 11.11 9.66 19.41
C GLU A 161 10.09 10.11 18.37
N SER A 162 9.45 11.23 18.66
CA SER A 162 8.57 11.88 17.70
C SER A 162 9.40 12.61 16.64
N ILE A 163 9.38 12.11 15.40
CA ILE A 163 10.09 12.73 14.26
C ILE A 163 9.13 13.00 13.12
N GLN A 164 9.47 13.96 12.27
CA GLN A 164 8.65 14.37 11.13
C GLN A 164 9.04 13.66 9.83
N ALA A 165 10.31 13.29 9.70
CA ALA A 165 10.85 12.60 8.54
C ALA A 165 11.91 11.58 8.94
N PRO A 166 12.01 10.41 8.26
CA PRO A 166 13.04 9.42 8.56
C PRO A 166 14.45 9.98 8.32
N TRP A 167 14.56 10.99 7.46
CA TRP A 167 15.81 11.67 7.12
C TRP A 167 16.42 12.49 8.26
N GLN A 168 15.70 12.70 9.37
CA GLN A 168 16.25 13.34 10.57
C GLN A 168 17.17 12.42 11.37
N VAL A 169 16.98 11.10 11.25
CA VAL A 169 17.71 10.08 12.03
C VAL A 169 18.53 9.14 11.15
N VAL A 170 18.12 8.93 9.89
CA VAL A 170 18.91 8.17 8.91
C VAL A 170 20.03 9.04 8.34
N PRO A 171 21.30 8.62 8.43
CA PRO A 171 22.42 9.38 7.87
C PRO A 171 22.28 9.62 6.36
N SER A 172 22.59 10.84 5.89
CA SER A 172 22.45 11.22 4.47
C SER A 172 23.28 10.36 3.50
N VAL A 173 24.37 9.75 3.98
CA VAL A 173 25.19 8.80 3.20
C VAL A 173 24.39 7.59 2.71
N PHE A 174 23.26 7.27 3.35
CA PHE A 174 22.30 6.27 2.88
C PHE A 174 21.87 6.54 1.42
N LEU A 175 21.57 7.78 1.06
CA LEU A 175 21.13 8.12 -0.31
C LEU A 175 22.24 7.88 -1.34
N LEU A 176 23.50 8.16 -0.97
CA LEU A 176 24.65 7.90 -1.83
C LEU A 176 24.88 6.38 -2.01
N ILE A 177 24.83 5.61 -0.92
CA ILE A 177 24.99 4.15 -0.98
C ILE A 177 23.83 3.51 -1.75
N TYR A 178 22.61 4.00 -1.57
CA TYR A 178 21.45 3.59 -2.37
C TYR A 178 21.66 3.87 -3.86
N PHE A 179 22.08 5.09 -4.22
CA PHE A 179 22.42 5.44 -5.61
C PHE A 179 23.45 4.48 -6.22
N LEU A 180 24.54 4.19 -5.49
CA LEU A 180 25.58 3.26 -5.93
C LEU A 180 25.06 1.81 -6.05
N ALA A 181 24.20 1.37 -5.13
CA ALA A 181 23.56 0.05 -5.22
C ALA A 181 22.65 -0.03 -6.46
N THR A 182 21.84 0.99 -6.72
CA THR A 182 20.99 1.08 -7.90
C THR A 182 21.83 1.09 -9.18
N LEU A 183 22.93 1.84 -9.20
CA LEU A 183 23.88 1.89 -10.32
C LEU A 183 24.45 0.50 -10.63
N CYS A 184 24.96 -0.21 -9.61
CA CYS A 184 25.48 -1.57 -9.75
C CYS A 184 24.42 -2.54 -10.27
N LEU A 185 23.20 -2.46 -9.74
CA LEU A 185 22.08 -3.30 -10.14
C LEU A 185 21.66 -3.03 -11.59
N LEU A 186 21.56 -1.76 -12.01
CA LEU A 186 21.24 -1.39 -13.38
C LEU A 186 22.28 -1.93 -14.37
N ILE A 187 23.58 -1.71 -14.11
CA ILE A 187 24.66 -2.22 -14.97
C ILE A 187 24.57 -3.74 -15.10
N TYR A 188 24.31 -4.45 -13.99
CA TYR A 188 24.11 -5.89 -14.02
C TYR A 188 22.88 -6.29 -14.84
N VAL A 189 21.73 -5.66 -14.62
CA VAL A 189 20.45 -5.98 -15.27
C VAL A 189 20.49 -5.73 -16.78
N PHE A 190 21.08 -4.63 -17.24
CA PHE A 190 21.23 -4.33 -18.67
C PHE A 190 22.00 -5.42 -19.42
N ASN A 191 22.97 -6.05 -18.74
CA ASN A 191 23.86 -7.07 -19.30
C ASN A 191 23.47 -8.50 -18.88
N ALA A 192 22.37 -8.68 -18.14
CA ALA A 192 21.99 -9.96 -17.57
C ALA A 192 21.52 -10.95 -18.64
N LYS A 193 22.23 -12.08 -18.73
CA LYS A 193 21.80 -13.24 -19.54
C LYS A 193 20.80 -14.14 -18.81
N ARG A 194 20.77 -14.06 -17.47
CA ARG A 194 19.82 -14.78 -16.60
C ARG A 194 18.68 -13.84 -16.21
N THR A 195 17.52 -14.40 -15.86
CA THR A 195 16.37 -13.59 -15.43
C THR A 195 16.00 -13.78 -13.97
N LYS A 196 16.25 -14.96 -13.41
CA LYS A 196 15.83 -15.28 -12.03
C LYS A 196 16.62 -14.51 -10.98
N LEU A 197 17.96 -14.52 -11.06
CA LEU A 197 18.80 -13.81 -10.09
C LEU A 197 18.56 -12.30 -10.14
N PRO A 198 18.59 -11.62 -11.31
CA PRO A 198 18.27 -10.19 -11.34
C PRO A 198 16.88 -9.89 -10.78
N LEU A 199 15.87 -10.72 -11.06
CA LEU A 199 14.53 -10.49 -10.52
C LEU A 199 14.49 -10.59 -8.98
N ILE A 200 15.21 -11.54 -8.38
CA ILE A 200 15.37 -11.63 -6.92
C ILE A 200 16.06 -10.38 -6.38
N LEU A 201 17.14 -9.93 -7.03
CA LEU A 201 17.86 -8.72 -6.61
C LEU A 201 16.98 -7.47 -6.74
N ILE A 202 16.18 -7.36 -7.81
CA ILE A 202 15.19 -6.29 -7.98
C ILE A 202 14.16 -6.34 -6.86
N SER A 203 13.59 -7.51 -6.53
CA SER A 203 12.67 -7.63 -5.40
C SER A 203 13.31 -7.23 -4.06
N ILE A 204 14.56 -7.59 -3.81
CA ILE A 204 15.31 -7.14 -2.62
C ILE A 204 15.48 -5.61 -2.65
N HIS A 205 15.79 -5.03 -3.81
CA HIS A 205 15.94 -3.58 -3.96
C HIS A 205 14.62 -2.87 -3.70
N THR A 206 13.53 -3.35 -4.29
CA THR A 206 12.17 -2.83 -4.06
C THR A 206 11.78 -2.94 -2.59
N PHE A 207 12.15 -4.02 -1.90
CA PHE A 207 11.94 -4.15 -0.46
C PHE A 207 12.77 -3.14 0.35
N LEU A 208 14.05 -2.93 0.02
CA LEU A 208 14.86 -1.88 0.63
C LEU A 208 14.19 -0.51 0.45
N SER A 209 13.68 -0.23 -0.75
CA SER A 209 13.00 1.03 -1.07
C SER A 209 11.71 1.25 -0.27
N SER A 210 10.91 0.20 -0.05
CA SER A 210 9.62 0.29 0.66
C SER A 210 9.69 0.08 2.18
N SER A 211 10.84 -0.35 2.72
CA SER A 211 10.98 -0.72 4.13
C SER A 211 11.56 0.36 5.05
N ILE A 212 11.87 1.56 4.56
CA ILE A 212 12.45 2.62 5.42
C ILE A 212 11.49 2.96 6.55
N ALA A 213 10.19 3.17 6.25
CA ALA A 213 9.21 3.50 7.28
C ALA A 213 9.02 2.33 8.28
N LEU A 214 8.97 1.10 7.76
CA LEU A 214 8.89 -0.13 8.54
C LEU A 214 10.05 -0.27 9.54
N ILE A 215 11.28 0.06 9.11
CA ILE A 215 12.48 -0.12 9.94
C ILE A 215 12.67 1.06 10.88
N VAL A 216 12.69 2.30 10.37
CA VAL A 216 13.06 3.51 11.12
C VAL A 216 12.08 3.83 12.25
N TYR A 217 10.77 3.71 11.98
CA TYR A 217 9.74 4.01 12.98
C TYR A 217 9.42 2.76 13.80
N LYS A 218 10.18 2.54 14.88
CA LYS A 218 10.08 1.32 15.71
C LYS A 218 8.66 1.11 16.26
N ILE A 219 8.00 2.19 16.67
CA ILE A 219 6.63 2.14 17.19
C ILE A 219 5.59 2.00 16.08
N GLY A 220 5.85 2.51 14.87
CA GLY A 220 4.94 2.50 13.72
C GLY A 220 4.91 3.85 13.01
N TYR A 221 4.45 3.88 11.77
CA TYR A 221 4.49 5.05 10.90
C TYR A 221 3.10 5.50 10.47
N GLY A 222 2.82 6.81 10.59
CA GLY A 222 1.49 7.39 10.31
C GLY A 222 0.48 7.09 11.40
N PHE A 223 -0.73 7.67 11.32
CA PHE A 223 -1.80 7.39 12.28
C PHE A 223 -2.74 6.26 11.81
N ASP A 224 -3.06 6.22 10.50
CA ASP A 224 -3.96 5.23 9.89
C ASP A 224 -3.63 3.78 10.31
N PRO A 225 -2.37 3.30 10.25
CA PRO A 225 -2.07 1.91 10.55
C PRO A 225 -2.44 1.49 11.98
N PHE A 226 -2.35 2.39 12.95
CA PHE A 226 -2.70 2.08 14.34
C PHE A 226 -4.20 1.87 14.52
N ILE A 227 -5.03 2.65 13.82
CA ILE A 227 -6.49 2.49 13.83
C ILE A 227 -6.85 1.12 13.23
N HIS A 228 -6.25 0.78 12.09
CA HIS A 228 -6.45 -0.51 11.43
C HIS A 228 -6.00 -1.68 12.30
N GLN A 229 -4.82 -1.60 12.91
CA GLN A 229 -4.30 -2.62 13.83
C GLN A 229 -5.21 -2.82 15.04
N ALA A 230 -5.79 -1.75 15.60
CA ALA A 230 -6.75 -1.85 16.70
C ALA A 230 -8.05 -2.56 16.25
N THR A 231 -8.58 -2.22 15.07
CA THR A 231 -9.74 -2.91 14.49
C THR A 231 -9.46 -4.39 14.24
N GLU A 232 -8.29 -4.72 13.69
CA GLU A 232 -7.85 -6.09 13.45
C GLU A 232 -7.72 -6.90 14.75
N LYS A 233 -7.20 -6.30 15.83
CA LYS A 233 -7.17 -6.93 17.16
C LYS A 233 -8.58 -7.24 17.66
N ILE A 234 -9.52 -6.32 17.50
CA ILE A 234 -10.92 -6.54 17.91
C ILE A 234 -11.54 -7.66 17.08
N ILE A 235 -11.40 -7.64 15.74
CA ILE A 235 -11.90 -8.71 14.88
C ILE A 235 -11.27 -10.06 15.25
N ASN A 236 -9.99 -10.10 15.59
CA ASN A 236 -9.34 -11.32 16.06
C ASN A 236 -9.98 -11.89 17.33
N GLN A 237 -10.38 -11.00 18.26
CA GLN A 237 -10.98 -11.36 19.56
C GLN A 237 -12.48 -11.68 19.48
N THR A 238 -13.25 -10.89 18.75
CA THR A 238 -14.74 -10.95 18.74
C THR A 238 -15.30 -11.57 17.46
N GLY A 239 -14.50 -11.64 16.39
CA GLY A 239 -14.89 -12.05 15.05
C GLY A 239 -15.50 -10.94 14.19
N SER A 240 -15.78 -9.75 14.72
CA SER A 240 -16.41 -8.64 13.98
C SER A 240 -16.05 -7.27 14.57
N ILE A 241 -16.49 -6.18 13.95
CA ILE A 241 -16.34 -4.80 14.44
C ILE A 241 -17.65 -4.05 14.14
N ASP A 242 -18.14 -3.26 15.10
CA ASP A 242 -19.36 -2.45 14.94
C ASP A 242 -19.02 -0.94 14.95
N PRO A 243 -19.56 -0.14 14.02
CA PRO A 243 -20.30 -0.57 12.82
C PRO A 243 -19.38 -1.39 11.90
N THR A 244 -19.98 -2.29 11.10
CA THR A 244 -19.24 -3.13 10.15
C THR A 244 -19.29 -2.53 8.74
N PRO A 245 -18.43 -1.56 8.38
CA PRO A 245 -18.44 -1.01 7.04
C PRO A 245 -18.07 -2.09 6.01
N LEU A 246 -18.63 -2.01 4.81
CA LEU A 246 -18.26 -2.91 3.71
C LEU A 246 -16.80 -2.74 3.24
N TYR A 247 -16.18 -1.61 3.56
CA TYR A 247 -14.81 -1.28 3.18
C TYR A 247 -13.80 -1.73 4.25
N TYR A 248 -12.55 -1.97 3.85
CA TYR A 248 -11.39 -2.39 4.67
C TYR A 248 -11.40 -3.85 5.15
N LEU A 249 -12.57 -4.49 5.24
CA LEU A 249 -12.72 -5.87 5.76
C LEU A 249 -11.84 -6.89 5.02
N GLY A 250 -11.57 -6.68 3.73
CA GLY A 250 -10.69 -7.54 2.95
C GLY A 250 -9.23 -7.55 3.42
N GLN A 251 -8.72 -6.41 3.91
CA GLN A 251 -7.39 -6.35 4.52
C GLN A 251 -7.45 -6.95 5.93
N TYR A 252 -8.42 -6.52 6.75
CA TYR A 252 -8.48 -6.94 8.14
C TYR A 252 -8.59 -8.46 8.28
N GLY A 253 -9.50 -9.07 7.51
CA GLY A 253 -9.67 -10.51 7.53
C GLY A 253 -8.45 -11.26 6.98
N LEU A 254 -7.70 -10.68 6.03
CA LEU A 254 -6.43 -11.26 5.56
C LEU A 254 -5.37 -11.24 6.66
N VAL A 255 -5.19 -10.12 7.36
CA VAL A 255 -4.21 -10.01 8.46
C VAL A 255 -4.58 -10.97 9.59
N VAL A 256 -5.84 -11.00 10.01
CA VAL A 256 -6.32 -11.92 11.05
C VAL A 256 -6.15 -13.39 10.63
N PHE A 257 -6.45 -13.73 9.38
CA PHE A 257 -6.20 -15.08 8.86
C PHE A 257 -4.71 -15.45 8.92
N LEU A 258 -3.81 -14.56 8.51
CA LEU A 258 -2.36 -14.80 8.54
C LEU A 258 -1.85 -14.90 9.99
N HIS A 259 -2.40 -14.11 10.91
CA HIS A 259 -2.09 -14.18 12.34
C HIS A 259 -2.47 -15.55 12.90
N LYS A 260 -3.71 -16.02 12.68
CA LYS A 260 -4.16 -17.34 13.15
C LYS A 260 -3.39 -18.49 12.49
N LEU A 261 -3.00 -18.34 11.22
CA LEU A 261 -2.23 -19.34 10.49
C LEU A 261 -0.77 -19.47 10.96
N THR A 262 -0.11 -18.36 11.23
CA THR A 262 1.34 -18.33 11.52
C THR A 262 1.69 -18.13 12.99
N LEU A 263 0.74 -17.64 13.78
CA LEU A 263 0.91 -17.17 15.16
C LEU A 263 1.94 -16.03 15.29
N ILE A 264 2.29 -15.35 14.19
CA ILE A 264 3.07 -14.11 14.25
C ILE A 264 2.16 -13.00 14.79
N ASP A 265 2.71 -12.12 15.61
CA ASP A 265 2.02 -10.94 16.09
C ASP A 265 1.31 -10.17 14.95
N LEU A 266 0.07 -9.80 15.22
CA LEU A 266 -0.83 -9.19 14.26
C LEU A 266 -0.28 -7.84 13.74
N VAL A 267 0.33 -7.05 14.63
CA VAL A 267 0.92 -5.75 14.26
C VAL A 267 2.13 -5.93 13.35
N ILE A 268 2.95 -6.97 13.58
CA ILE A 268 4.07 -7.30 12.68
C ILE A 268 3.56 -7.69 11.29
N LEU A 269 2.52 -8.52 11.22
CA LEU A 269 1.93 -8.95 9.94
C LEU A 269 1.33 -7.79 9.16
N ASP A 270 0.56 -6.91 9.82
CA ASP A 270 0.02 -5.70 9.20
C ASP A 270 1.16 -4.86 8.61
N ARG A 271 2.16 -4.48 9.40
CA ARG A 271 3.27 -3.63 8.93
C ARG A 271 4.03 -4.21 7.75
N LEU A 272 4.18 -5.53 7.69
CA LEU A 272 4.91 -6.21 6.63
C LEU A 272 4.08 -6.40 5.35
N LEU A 273 2.75 -6.45 5.45
CA LEU A 273 1.88 -6.92 4.37
C LEU A 273 2.13 -6.19 3.05
N VAL A 274 1.95 -4.86 3.00
CA VAL A 274 2.10 -4.10 1.75
C VAL A 274 3.56 -4.02 1.29
N PRO A 275 4.56 -3.64 2.13
CA PRO A 275 5.95 -3.56 1.69
C PRO A 275 6.48 -4.88 1.11
N VAL A 276 6.13 -6.01 1.72
CA VAL A 276 6.53 -7.34 1.24
C VAL A 276 5.80 -7.70 -0.05
N LEU A 277 4.46 -7.57 -0.11
CA LEU A 277 3.71 -7.89 -1.33
C LEU A 277 4.11 -7.00 -2.50
N PHE A 278 4.35 -5.70 -2.28
CA PHE A 278 4.83 -4.77 -3.30
C PHE A 278 6.19 -5.23 -3.86
N SER A 279 7.14 -5.56 -2.99
CA SER A 279 8.49 -5.99 -3.39
C SER A 279 8.53 -7.30 -4.16
N LEU A 280 7.61 -8.22 -3.86
CA LEU A 280 7.54 -9.53 -4.50
C LEU A 280 6.70 -9.50 -5.78
N LEU A 281 5.49 -8.95 -5.71
CA LEU A 281 4.50 -9.05 -6.78
C LEU A 281 4.78 -8.07 -7.91
N LEU A 282 5.07 -6.78 -7.61
CA LEU A 282 5.15 -5.78 -8.67
C LEU A 282 6.31 -6.02 -9.65
N PRO A 283 7.56 -6.22 -9.21
CA PRO A 283 8.65 -6.53 -10.14
C PRO A 283 8.41 -7.83 -10.91
N SER A 284 7.93 -8.86 -10.21
CA SER A 284 7.72 -10.19 -10.80
C SER A 284 6.62 -10.20 -11.85
N ILE A 285 5.49 -9.54 -11.58
CA ILE A 285 4.38 -9.43 -12.52
C ILE A 285 4.75 -8.54 -13.70
N THR A 286 5.42 -7.40 -13.45
CA THR A 286 5.93 -6.54 -14.53
C THR A 286 6.86 -7.31 -15.46
N PHE A 287 7.83 -8.05 -14.92
CA PHE A 287 8.72 -8.88 -15.71
C PHE A 287 7.95 -9.95 -16.49
N TYR A 288 7.05 -10.69 -15.83
CA TYR A 288 6.31 -11.76 -16.46
C TYR A 288 5.50 -11.28 -17.65
N VAL A 289 4.76 -10.19 -17.44
CA VAL A 289 3.89 -9.51 -18.40
C VAL A 289 4.72 -9.01 -19.59
N PHE A 290 5.73 -8.17 -19.35
CA PHE A 290 6.52 -7.56 -20.43
C PHE A 290 7.49 -8.51 -21.14
N SER A 291 7.99 -9.55 -20.47
CA SER A 291 8.85 -10.55 -21.12
C SER A 291 8.15 -11.35 -22.24
N LYS A 292 6.83 -11.21 -22.39
CA LYS A 292 6.04 -11.77 -23.50
C LYS A 292 6.02 -10.87 -24.75
N TRP A 293 6.43 -9.60 -24.63
CA TRP A 293 6.39 -8.62 -25.74
C TRP A 293 7.76 -8.05 -26.08
N ILE A 294 8.64 -7.90 -25.10
CA ILE A 294 9.94 -7.26 -25.26
C ILE A 294 11.08 -8.19 -24.81
N PRO A 295 12.33 -7.91 -25.25
CA PRO A 295 13.47 -8.70 -24.81
C PRO A 295 13.60 -8.71 -23.27
N LYS A 296 14.04 -9.85 -22.72
CA LYS A 296 14.00 -10.12 -21.28
C LYS A 296 14.80 -9.13 -20.44
N ASN A 297 15.93 -8.62 -20.94
CA ASN A 297 16.72 -7.60 -20.26
C ASN A 297 15.93 -6.29 -20.11
N TYR A 298 15.25 -5.83 -21.16
CA TYR A 298 14.36 -4.65 -21.05
C TYR A 298 13.17 -4.90 -20.13
N ALA A 299 12.60 -6.11 -20.10
CA ALA A 299 11.55 -6.44 -19.13
C ALA A 299 12.06 -6.39 -17.67
N LEU A 300 13.31 -6.82 -17.41
CA LEU A 300 13.93 -6.66 -16.09
C LEU A 300 14.14 -5.18 -15.75
N ILE A 301 14.62 -4.37 -16.71
CA ILE A 301 14.79 -2.93 -16.50
C ILE A 301 13.45 -2.29 -16.16
N LEU A 302 12.40 -2.58 -16.94
CA LEU A 302 11.03 -2.11 -16.65
C LEU A 302 10.57 -2.49 -15.25
N SER A 303 10.92 -3.68 -14.78
CA SER A 303 10.57 -4.15 -13.43
C SER A 303 11.28 -3.41 -12.30
N LEU A 304 12.46 -2.84 -12.58
CA LEU A 304 13.20 -2.00 -11.65
C LEU A 304 12.73 -0.54 -11.72
N VAL A 305 12.52 0.00 -12.92
CA VAL A 305 12.14 1.40 -13.12
C VAL A 305 10.67 1.70 -12.77
N THR A 306 9.87 0.69 -12.39
CA THR A 306 8.59 0.93 -11.70
C THR A 306 8.80 1.73 -10.41
N LEU A 307 9.99 1.68 -9.79
CA LEU A 307 10.35 2.52 -8.64
C LEU A 307 10.55 4.01 -9.01
N ILE A 308 10.55 4.40 -10.29
CA ILE A 308 10.53 5.83 -10.68
C ILE A 308 9.15 6.45 -10.43
N ILE A 309 8.10 5.62 -10.48
CA ILE A 309 6.75 6.05 -10.15
C ILE A 309 6.72 6.28 -8.64
N PRO A 310 6.22 7.44 -8.15
CA PRO A 310 6.07 7.68 -6.72
C PRO A 310 5.35 6.50 -6.05
N TYR A 311 6.05 5.85 -5.11
CA TYR A 311 5.58 4.63 -4.44
C TYR A 311 5.30 4.88 -2.96
N SER A 312 5.01 6.12 -2.58
CA SER A 312 4.62 6.50 -1.21
C SER A 312 3.41 5.71 -0.70
N SER A 313 2.51 5.25 -1.58
CA SER A 313 1.42 4.33 -1.22
C SER A 313 1.88 2.92 -0.85
N PHE A 314 3.16 2.58 -0.92
CA PHE A 314 3.64 1.21 -0.71
C PHE A 314 4.69 1.10 0.42
N ILE A 315 4.94 2.19 1.15
CA ILE A 315 5.88 2.22 2.28
C ILE A 315 5.25 1.77 3.61
N MET A 316 3.93 1.66 3.65
CA MET A 316 3.16 1.23 4.83
C MET A 316 1.89 0.51 4.42
N THR A 317 1.36 -0.32 5.32
CA THR A 317 0.08 -0.99 5.14
C THR A 317 -1.07 -0.09 5.54
N ALA A 318 -2.01 0.06 4.62
CA ALA A 318 -3.31 0.67 4.81
C ALA A 318 -4.24 0.07 3.73
N PRO A 319 -5.57 0.02 3.94
CA PRO A 319 -6.48 -0.60 2.98
C PRO A 319 -6.37 0.02 1.58
N GLN A 320 -6.26 1.35 1.48
CA GLN A 320 -6.06 2.03 0.20
C GLN A 320 -4.74 1.60 -0.48
N ASN A 321 -3.67 1.43 0.29
CA ASN A 321 -2.35 1.07 -0.20
C ASN A 321 -2.34 -0.36 -0.77
N LEU A 322 -2.95 -1.30 -0.05
CA LEU A 322 -3.12 -2.67 -0.54
C LEU A 322 -4.03 -2.70 -1.78
N ALA A 323 -5.14 -1.97 -1.78
CA ALA A 323 -6.03 -1.86 -2.93
C ALA A 323 -5.33 -1.25 -4.16
N ASN A 324 -4.49 -0.23 -3.98
CA ASN A 324 -3.67 0.33 -5.05
C ASN A 324 -2.71 -0.70 -5.65
N LEU A 325 -2.13 -1.58 -4.82
CA LEU A 325 -1.25 -2.66 -5.32
C LEU A 325 -2.05 -3.64 -6.18
N PHE A 326 -3.21 -4.09 -5.71
CA PHE A 326 -4.11 -4.95 -6.50
C PHE A 326 -4.59 -4.27 -7.79
N PHE A 327 -4.84 -2.96 -7.75
CA PHE A 327 -5.19 -2.18 -8.93
C PHE A 327 -4.09 -2.26 -9.99
N ILE A 328 -2.86 -1.88 -9.63
CA ILE A 328 -1.72 -1.91 -10.56
C ILE A 328 -1.49 -3.31 -11.11
N ILE A 329 -1.51 -4.33 -10.25
CA ILE A 329 -1.34 -5.72 -10.64
C ILE A 329 -2.41 -6.13 -11.66
N THR A 330 -3.67 -5.79 -11.42
CA THR A 330 -4.79 -6.14 -12.31
C THR A 330 -4.65 -5.46 -13.67
N ILE A 331 -4.24 -4.19 -13.71
CA ILE A 331 -3.96 -3.46 -14.97
C ILE A 331 -2.82 -4.10 -15.76
N LEU A 332 -1.75 -4.54 -15.09
CA LEU A 332 -0.65 -5.24 -15.76
C LEU A 332 -1.09 -6.60 -16.30
N LEU A 333 -1.88 -7.36 -15.52
CA LEU A 333 -2.37 -8.68 -15.91
C LEU A 333 -3.46 -8.63 -16.98
N SER A 334 -4.24 -7.56 -17.09
CA SER A 334 -5.24 -7.43 -18.15
C SER A 334 -4.62 -7.35 -19.55
N LEU A 335 -3.34 -6.99 -19.68
CA LEU A 335 -2.61 -7.09 -20.94
C LEU A 335 -2.47 -8.56 -21.43
N LEU A 336 -2.43 -9.53 -20.51
CA LEU A 336 -2.40 -10.96 -20.85
C LEU A 336 -3.78 -11.51 -21.22
N TYR A 337 -4.86 -10.89 -20.74
CA TYR A 337 -6.24 -11.25 -21.10
C TYR A 337 -6.50 -11.06 -22.60
N PHE A 338 -6.01 -9.96 -23.19
CA PHE A 338 -6.12 -9.73 -24.64
C PHE A 338 -5.41 -10.80 -25.48
N ARG A 339 -4.45 -11.53 -24.89
CA ARG A 339 -3.72 -12.63 -25.55
C ARG A 339 -4.28 -14.01 -25.26
N ASN A 340 -5.43 -14.11 -24.58
CA ASN A 340 -6.01 -15.38 -24.11
C ASN A 340 -5.04 -16.18 -23.22
N GLN A 341 -4.10 -15.51 -22.54
CA GLN A 341 -3.15 -16.15 -21.62
C GLN A 341 -3.65 -16.17 -20.17
N LEU A 342 -4.65 -15.35 -19.88
CA LEU A 342 -5.31 -15.27 -18.57
C LEU A 342 -6.81 -15.15 -18.81
N PRO A 343 -7.68 -15.89 -18.09
CA PRO A 343 -9.12 -15.74 -18.23
C PRO A 343 -9.62 -14.48 -17.50
N VAL A 344 -10.76 -13.94 -17.94
CA VAL A 344 -11.37 -12.75 -17.34
C VAL A 344 -11.79 -12.96 -15.87
N SER A 345 -12.09 -14.20 -15.48
CA SER A 345 -12.45 -14.55 -14.10
C SER A 345 -11.36 -14.17 -13.09
N ILE A 346 -10.09 -14.22 -13.49
CA ILE A 346 -8.99 -13.75 -12.64
C ILE A 346 -9.05 -12.23 -12.47
N LEU A 347 -9.33 -11.47 -13.53
CA LEU A 347 -9.47 -10.02 -13.41
C LEU A 347 -10.62 -9.67 -12.46
N TYR A 348 -11.78 -10.34 -12.59
CA TYR A 348 -12.88 -10.13 -11.65
C TYR A 348 -12.55 -10.54 -10.22
N LEU A 349 -11.81 -11.64 -10.00
CA LEU A 349 -11.34 -12.03 -8.66
C LEU A 349 -10.52 -10.91 -8.00
N LEU A 350 -9.56 -10.35 -8.73
CA LEU A 350 -8.71 -9.25 -8.23
C LEU A 350 -9.52 -7.95 -8.05
N THR A 351 -10.46 -7.66 -8.94
CA THR A 351 -11.37 -6.52 -8.80
C THR A 351 -12.25 -6.62 -7.57
N ILE A 352 -12.88 -7.77 -7.32
CA ILE A 352 -13.72 -8.00 -6.13
C ILE A 352 -12.86 -7.91 -4.87
N THR A 353 -11.64 -8.46 -4.90
CA THR A 353 -10.66 -8.29 -3.82
C THR A 353 -10.39 -6.81 -3.54
N THR A 354 -10.15 -6.02 -4.58
CA THR A 354 -9.90 -4.58 -4.45
C THR A 354 -11.12 -3.84 -3.89
N LEU A 355 -12.34 -4.23 -4.27
CA LEU A 355 -13.58 -3.64 -3.77
C LEU A 355 -13.78 -3.86 -2.26
N VAL A 356 -13.60 -5.10 -1.79
CA VAL A 356 -13.76 -5.43 -0.35
C VAL A 356 -12.63 -4.89 0.52
N ILE A 357 -11.46 -4.60 -0.09
CA ILE A 357 -10.38 -3.89 0.60
C ILE A 357 -10.67 -2.39 0.61
N HIS A 358 -10.92 -1.76 -0.54
CA HIS A 358 -11.18 -0.32 -0.61
C HIS A 358 -12.01 0.06 -1.87
N PRO A 359 -13.28 0.48 -1.72
CA PRO A 359 -14.16 0.81 -2.85
C PRO A 359 -13.65 1.94 -3.75
N LEU A 360 -12.96 2.95 -3.18
CA LEU A 360 -12.37 4.05 -3.98
C LEU A 360 -11.44 3.56 -5.09
N ALA A 361 -10.68 2.49 -4.86
CA ALA A 361 -9.86 1.86 -5.90
C ALA A 361 -10.64 0.77 -6.65
N GLY A 362 -11.46 -0.01 -5.94
CA GLY A 362 -12.20 -1.14 -6.49
C GLY A 362 -13.23 -0.75 -7.56
N ILE A 363 -13.96 0.36 -7.39
CA ILE A 363 -14.98 0.82 -8.36
C ILE A 363 -14.31 1.27 -9.67
N PRO A 364 -13.30 2.16 -9.67
CA PRO A 364 -12.51 2.47 -10.87
C PRO A 364 -11.91 1.23 -11.55
N LEU A 365 -11.48 0.24 -10.78
CA LEU A 365 -10.94 -1.01 -11.33
C LEU A 365 -12.04 -1.86 -11.99
N LEU A 366 -13.22 -1.93 -11.36
CA LEU A 366 -14.38 -2.61 -11.92
C LEU A 366 -14.80 -1.99 -13.24
N ILE A 367 -14.89 -0.66 -13.30
CA ILE A 367 -15.14 0.07 -14.55
C ILE A 367 -14.11 -0.35 -15.61
N THR A 368 -12.83 -0.33 -15.27
CA THR A 368 -11.75 -0.68 -16.19
C THR A 368 -11.87 -2.13 -16.72
N VAL A 369 -12.11 -3.11 -15.83
CA VAL A 369 -12.25 -4.52 -16.22
C VAL A 369 -13.51 -4.75 -17.05
N LEU A 370 -14.63 -4.12 -16.70
CA LEU A 370 -15.88 -4.18 -17.48
C LEU A 370 -15.66 -3.63 -18.89
N LEU A 371 -14.99 -2.48 -19.02
CA LEU A 371 -14.69 -1.87 -20.32
C LEU A 371 -13.77 -2.73 -21.17
N ILE A 372 -12.73 -3.32 -20.57
CA ILE A 372 -11.81 -4.25 -21.26
C ILE A 372 -12.58 -5.49 -21.74
N ASN A 373 -13.44 -6.05 -20.91
CA ASN A 373 -14.24 -7.22 -21.25
C ASN A 373 -15.26 -6.93 -22.35
N LEU A 374 -16.03 -5.84 -22.18
CA LEU A 374 -17.01 -5.36 -23.15
C LEU A 374 -16.35 -5.11 -24.51
N PHE A 375 -15.21 -4.42 -24.52
CA PHE A 375 -14.46 -4.18 -25.75
C PHE A 375 -14.06 -5.48 -26.44
N LYS A 376 -13.52 -6.47 -25.70
CA LYS A 376 -13.12 -7.75 -26.29
C LYS A 376 -14.32 -8.55 -26.82
N MET A 377 -15.47 -8.52 -26.14
CA MET A 377 -16.70 -9.17 -26.59
C MET A 377 -17.25 -8.52 -27.87
N MET A 378 -17.21 -7.18 -27.95
CA MET A 378 -17.72 -6.43 -29.10
C MET A 378 -16.74 -6.38 -30.27
N TYR A 379 -15.46 -6.71 -30.04
CA TYR A 379 -14.40 -6.64 -31.04
C TYR A 379 -14.68 -7.51 -32.28
N SER A 380 -15.41 -8.62 -32.17
CA SER A 380 -15.79 -9.43 -33.34
C SER A 380 -16.87 -8.77 -34.21
N SER A 381 -17.70 -7.89 -33.66
CA SER A 381 -18.76 -7.12 -34.35
C SER A 381 -18.27 -5.71 -34.74
N TYR A 382 -16.98 -5.62 -35.06
CA TYR A 382 -16.09 -4.46 -34.96
C TYR A 382 -16.57 -3.15 -35.61
N ILE A 383 -17.21 -3.19 -36.78
CA ILE A 383 -17.43 -1.97 -37.58
C ILE A 383 -18.71 -1.22 -37.19
N LYS A 384 -19.74 -1.89 -36.64
CA LYS A 384 -21.02 -1.25 -36.27
C LYS A 384 -21.14 -0.88 -34.79
N SER A 385 -20.27 -1.40 -33.93
CA SER A 385 -20.49 -1.41 -32.48
C SER A 385 -19.53 -0.51 -31.68
N MET A 386 -18.53 0.11 -32.31
CA MET A 386 -17.62 1.01 -31.60
C MET A 386 -18.34 2.25 -31.04
N SER A 387 -19.24 2.88 -31.80
CA SER A 387 -20.08 3.98 -31.29
C SER A 387 -20.91 3.56 -30.08
N LEU A 388 -21.47 2.34 -30.11
CA LEU A 388 -22.20 1.76 -28.99
C LEU A 388 -21.29 1.52 -27.78
N TYR A 389 -20.05 1.05 -27.98
CA TYR A 389 -19.06 0.92 -26.92
C TYR A 389 -18.76 2.27 -26.27
N PHE A 390 -18.50 3.31 -27.07
CA PHE A 390 -18.24 4.67 -26.57
C PHE A 390 -19.44 5.20 -25.77
N PHE A 391 -20.66 5.06 -26.30
CA PHE A 391 -21.88 5.49 -25.63
C PHE A 391 -22.13 4.73 -24.31
N ALA A 392 -22.00 3.40 -24.32
CA ALA A 392 -22.13 2.57 -23.13
C ALA A 392 -21.06 2.90 -22.07
N SER A 393 -19.85 3.26 -22.52
CA SER A 393 -18.74 3.62 -21.63
C SER A 393 -19.00 4.93 -20.87
N LEU A 394 -19.68 5.90 -21.49
CA LEU A 394 -19.98 7.20 -20.87
C LEU A 394 -20.90 7.08 -19.65
N VAL A 395 -21.71 6.02 -19.55
CA VAL A 395 -22.55 5.74 -18.37
C VAL A 395 -21.70 5.58 -17.10
N PHE A 396 -20.48 5.04 -17.21
CA PHE A 396 -19.58 4.85 -16.08
C PHE A 396 -19.00 6.15 -15.50
N VAL A 397 -19.17 7.30 -16.18
CA VAL A 397 -18.79 8.61 -15.63
C VAL A 397 -19.63 8.98 -14.41
N LEU A 398 -20.84 8.44 -14.29
CA LEU A 398 -21.74 8.72 -13.17
C LEU A 398 -21.59 7.73 -12.00
N PHE A 399 -20.86 6.62 -12.18
CA PHE A 399 -20.82 5.53 -11.20
C PHE A 399 -20.26 5.95 -9.84
N LEU A 400 -19.17 6.72 -9.81
CA LEU A 400 -18.56 7.13 -8.55
C LEU A 400 -19.38 8.22 -7.83
N PRO A 401 -19.86 9.30 -8.50
CA PRO A 401 -20.84 10.22 -7.91
C PRO A 401 -22.07 9.51 -7.33
N LEU A 402 -22.66 8.58 -8.08
CA LEU A 402 -23.82 7.81 -7.61
C LEU A 402 -23.47 6.92 -6.41
N ALA A 403 -22.29 6.30 -6.40
CA ALA A 403 -21.84 5.52 -5.25
C ALA A 403 -21.71 6.37 -3.98
N PHE A 404 -21.24 7.62 -4.09
CA PHE A 404 -21.20 8.55 -2.95
C PHE A 404 -22.60 8.96 -2.49
N MET A 405 -23.53 9.19 -3.42
CA MET A 405 -24.94 9.49 -3.10
C MET A 405 -25.61 8.35 -2.34
N ILE A 406 -25.39 7.10 -2.78
CA ILE A 406 -25.98 5.91 -2.15
C ILE A 406 -25.37 5.67 -0.75
N ASN A 407 -24.09 5.99 -0.56
CA ASN A 407 -23.41 5.81 0.72
C ASN A 407 -23.81 6.84 1.80
N GLY A 408 -24.89 7.61 1.59
CA GLY A 408 -25.46 8.49 2.61
C GLY A 408 -24.67 9.77 2.88
N SER A 409 -23.69 10.12 2.04
CA SER A 409 -23.12 11.47 2.10
C SER A 409 -24.20 12.46 1.69
N ASN A 410 -24.51 13.44 2.55
CA ASN A 410 -25.49 14.51 2.28
C ASN A 410 -24.96 15.44 1.17
N LEU A 411 -24.73 14.90 -0.02
CA LEU A 411 -24.04 15.56 -1.12
C LEU A 411 -24.83 16.78 -1.55
N LYS A 412 -24.17 17.93 -1.50
CA LYS A 412 -24.70 19.15 -2.09
C LYS A 412 -23.97 19.37 -3.41
N LEU A 413 -24.74 19.63 -4.45
CA LEU A 413 -24.22 20.14 -5.71
C LEU A 413 -23.72 21.56 -5.48
N SER A 414 -22.43 21.79 -5.77
CA SER A 414 -21.83 23.12 -5.71
C SER A 414 -21.67 23.70 -7.11
N MET A 415 -21.82 25.01 -7.23
CA MET A 415 -21.38 25.70 -8.45
C MET A 415 -19.86 25.63 -8.52
N PRO A 416 -19.29 25.18 -9.66
CA PRO A 416 -17.85 24.97 -9.76
C PRO A 416 -17.11 26.31 -9.72
N ILE A 417 -16.19 26.46 -8.77
CA ILE A 417 -15.22 27.55 -8.77
C ILE A 417 -13.96 27.02 -9.46
N PHE A 418 -13.83 27.29 -10.75
CA PHE A 418 -12.61 26.97 -11.49
C PHE A 418 -11.51 27.96 -11.10
N SER A 419 -10.58 27.55 -10.25
CA SER A 419 -9.38 28.33 -10.00
C SER A 419 -8.40 28.15 -11.17
N LYS A 420 -7.70 29.20 -11.59
CA LYS A 420 -6.63 29.12 -12.61
C LYS A 420 -5.44 28.25 -12.17
N VAL A 421 -5.39 27.81 -10.91
CA VAL A 421 -4.22 27.21 -10.24
C VAL A 421 -4.22 25.67 -10.31
N ASP A 422 -5.29 25.04 -10.81
CA ASP A 422 -5.46 23.59 -10.73
C ASP A 422 -4.77 22.77 -11.84
N PHE A 423 -4.19 23.42 -12.86
CA PHE A 423 -3.40 22.73 -13.90
C PHE A 423 -1.91 22.88 -13.62
N PRO A 424 -1.12 21.78 -13.69
CA PRO A 424 0.32 21.84 -13.43
C PRO A 424 1.02 22.64 -14.53
N LEU A 425 1.34 23.90 -14.25
CA LEU A 425 2.26 24.68 -15.05
C LEU A 425 3.70 24.26 -14.73
N PRO A 426 4.62 24.30 -15.70
CA PRO A 426 6.02 24.05 -15.43
C PRO A 426 6.55 24.97 -14.33
N VAL A 427 7.16 24.38 -13.31
CA VAL A 427 7.75 25.13 -12.18
C VAL A 427 9.26 25.13 -12.31
N TRP A 428 9.86 26.31 -12.23
CA TRP A 428 11.31 26.50 -12.14
C TRP A 428 11.69 26.96 -10.73
N LEU A 429 12.75 26.39 -10.17
CA LEU A 429 13.17 26.62 -8.79
C LEU A 429 14.55 27.24 -8.75
N ASP A 430 14.70 28.29 -7.95
CA ASP A 430 15.98 28.96 -7.73
C ASP A 430 16.19 29.25 -6.24
N ARG A 431 16.68 28.25 -5.50
CA ARG A 431 17.06 28.37 -4.07
C ARG A 431 18.53 28.03 -3.80
N PHE A 432 19.36 27.98 -4.84
CA PHE A 432 20.81 27.70 -4.75
C PHE A 432 21.25 26.41 -4.01
N ASP A 433 20.35 25.46 -3.78
CA ASP A 433 20.67 24.11 -3.27
C ASP A 433 20.53 23.10 -4.43
N LEU A 434 21.60 22.88 -5.20
CA LEU A 434 21.53 22.12 -6.45
C LEU A 434 20.93 20.71 -6.28
N PRO A 435 21.32 19.89 -5.28
CA PRO A 435 20.70 18.58 -5.06
C PRO A 435 19.19 18.66 -4.78
N LEU A 436 18.76 19.52 -3.85
CA LEU A 436 17.33 19.64 -3.54
C LEU A 436 16.54 20.34 -4.64
N ASN A 437 17.12 21.33 -5.33
CA ASN A 437 16.52 21.98 -6.49
C ASN A 437 16.18 20.94 -7.57
N LEU A 438 17.09 19.99 -7.85
CA LEU A 438 16.84 18.92 -8.83
C LEU A 438 15.72 17.97 -8.37
N VAL A 439 15.71 17.59 -7.10
CA VAL A 439 14.66 16.74 -6.51
C VAL A 439 13.29 17.41 -6.64
N TYR A 440 13.18 18.67 -6.23
CA TYR A 440 11.91 19.39 -6.21
C TYR A 440 11.46 19.84 -7.61
N LEU A 441 12.41 20.05 -8.52
CA LEU A 441 12.11 20.24 -9.93
C LEU A 441 11.36 19.03 -10.49
N ILE A 442 11.85 17.82 -10.20
CA ILE A 442 11.19 16.58 -10.63
C ILE A 442 9.84 16.44 -9.91
N ASN A 443 9.78 16.70 -8.60
CA ASN A 443 8.54 16.60 -7.82
C ASN A 443 7.42 17.50 -8.38
N PHE A 444 7.70 18.78 -8.61
CA PHE A 444 6.69 19.72 -9.10
C PHE A 444 6.30 19.50 -10.57
N ASN A 445 7.18 18.89 -11.36
CA ASN A 445 6.92 18.61 -12.78
C ASN A 445 6.61 17.13 -13.06
N GLN A 446 6.38 16.30 -12.04
CA GLN A 446 6.21 14.85 -12.19
C GLN A 446 5.06 14.47 -13.13
N ALA A 447 3.95 15.21 -13.09
CA ALA A 447 2.79 14.98 -13.96
C ALA A 447 3.12 15.26 -15.43
N ILE A 448 3.93 16.30 -15.69
CA ILE A 448 4.40 16.65 -17.04
C ILE A 448 5.33 15.56 -17.57
N PHE A 449 6.33 15.14 -16.78
CA PHE A 449 7.24 14.07 -17.18
C PHE A 449 6.50 12.74 -17.44
N ALA A 450 5.57 12.38 -16.56
CA ALA A 450 4.71 11.21 -16.75
C ALA A 450 3.87 11.32 -18.02
N GLY A 451 3.25 12.49 -18.26
CA GLY A 451 2.46 12.76 -19.47
C GLY A 451 3.27 12.64 -20.76
N LEU A 452 4.51 13.17 -20.79
CA LEU A 452 5.40 13.06 -21.94
C LEU A 452 5.79 11.59 -22.23
N ILE A 453 6.11 10.82 -21.19
CA ILE A 453 6.45 9.39 -21.33
C ILE A 453 5.22 8.60 -21.81
N ILE A 454 4.03 8.87 -21.25
CA ILE A 454 2.77 8.27 -21.71
C ILE A 454 2.52 8.60 -23.18
N LEU A 455 2.74 9.85 -23.60
CA LEU A 455 2.58 10.28 -24.99
C LEU A 455 3.52 9.53 -25.93
N ILE A 456 4.79 9.34 -25.55
CA ILE A 456 5.74 8.51 -26.31
C ILE A 456 5.20 7.09 -26.46
N GLY A 457 4.65 6.51 -25.39
CA GLY A 457 4.02 5.19 -25.40
C GLY A 457 2.80 5.11 -26.35
N ILE A 458 1.91 6.10 -26.28
CA ILE A 458 0.73 6.21 -27.15
C ILE A 458 1.15 6.35 -28.61
N VAL A 459 2.09 7.25 -28.92
CA VAL A 459 2.61 7.45 -30.28
C VAL A 459 3.24 6.16 -30.82
N TYR A 460 4.01 5.44 -30.00
CA TYR A 460 4.57 4.15 -30.39
C TYR A 460 3.48 3.13 -30.72
N ILE A 461 2.48 2.99 -29.86
CA ILE A 461 1.35 2.07 -30.07
C ILE A 461 0.53 2.45 -31.32
N ALA A 462 0.31 3.74 -31.55
CA ALA A 462 -0.40 4.26 -32.72
C ALA A 462 0.37 3.95 -34.02
N LYS A 463 1.68 4.22 -34.06
CA LYS A 463 2.54 3.89 -35.21
C LYS A 463 2.58 2.40 -35.55
N ASN A 464 2.35 1.54 -34.56
CA ASN A 464 2.30 0.09 -34.73
C ASN A 464 0.86 -0.44 -34.93
N ASN A 465 -0.14 0.42 -35.18
CA ASN A 465 -1.55 0.04 -35.36
C ASN A 465 -2.18 -0.71 -34.18
N LEU A 466 -1.62 -0.55 -32.97
CA LEU A 466 -2.09 -1.20 -31.75
C LEU A 466 -3.03 -0.32 -30.91
N LEU A 467 -3.25 0.95 -31.29
CA LEU A 467 -4.04 1.90 -30.51
C LEU A 467 -5.47 1.43 -30.30
N LYS A 468 -6.07 0.86 -31.35
CA LYS A 468 -7.41 0.26 -31.33
C LYS A 468 -7.53 -0.79 -30.23
N ASN A 469 -6.56 -1.70 -30.12
CA ASN A 469 -6.57 -2.78 -29.13
C ASN A 469 -6.33 -2.29 -27.68
N ASN A 470 -5.86 -1.05 -27.51
CA ASN A 470 -5.58 -0.45 -26.21
C ASN A 470 -6.55 0.70 -25.87
N ALA A 471 -7.54 0.99 -26.73
CA ALA A 471 -8.55 2.01 -26.51
C ALA A 471 -9.29 1.89 -25.17
N PRO A 472 -9.58 0.68 -24.63
CA PRO A 472 -10.25 0.55 -23.34
C PRO A 472 -9.50 1.19 -22.17
N TYR A 473 -8.16 1.17 -22.18
CA TYR A 473 -7.36 1.81 -21.15
C TYR A 473 -7.47 3.33 -21.21
N LEU A 474 -7.45 3.90 -22.42
CA LEU A 474 -7.63 5.36 -22.61
C LEU A 474 -9.04 5.80 -22.22
N MET A 475 -10.06 5.01 -22.59
CA MET A 475 -11.44 5.27 -22.19
C MET A 475 -11.62 5.16 -20.67
N ALA A 476 -11.09 4.12 -20.05
CA ALA A 476 -11.12 3.96 -18.59
C ALA A 476 -10.40 5.13 -17.88
N ALA A 477 -9.23 5.53 -18.36
CA ALA A 477 -8.51 6.68 -17.83
C ALA A 477 -9.32 7.98 -17.97
N PHE A 478 -9.96 8.20 -19.12
CA PHE A 478 -10.85 9.34 -19.35
C PHE A 478 -12.04 9.34 -18.38
N ILE A 479 -12.68 8.19 -18.16
CA ILE A 479 -13.81 8.06 -17.23
C ILE A 479 -13.37 8.33 -15.79
N ILE A 480 -12.27 7.73 -15.33
CA ILE A 480 -11.76 7.93 -13.97
C ILE A 480 -11.34 9.39 -13.76
N PHE A 481 -10.70 9.99 -14.77
CA PHE A 481 -10.36 11.42 -14.72
C PHE A 481 -11.60 12.32 -14.72
N SER A 482 -12.64 11.95 -15.48
CA SER A 482 -13.92 12.67 -15.45
C SER A 482 -14.58 12.56 -14.07
N ASN A 483 -14.55 11.38 -13.45
CA ASN A 483 -15.00 11.20 -12.06
C ASN A 483 -14.21 12.10 -11.09
N PHE A 484 -12.90 12.24 -11.26
CA PHE A 484 -12.07 13.18 -10.50
C PHE A 484 -12.55 14.63 -10.65
N ILE A 485 -12.75 15.11 -11.89
CA ILE A 485 -13.22 16.47 -12.15
C ILE A 485 -14.61 16.71 -11.56
N ILE A 486 -15.55 15.78 -11.76
CA ILE A 486 -16.91 15.88 -11.22
C ILE A 486 -16.86 15.95 -9.69
N THR A 487 -16.15 15.02 -9.05
CA THR A 487 -16.08 14.96 -7.58
C THR A 487 -15.35 16.16 -6.99
N LYS A 488 -14.33 16.69 -7.68
CA LYS A 488 -13.54 17.84 -7.19
C LYS A 488 -14.32 19.14 -7.24
N TYR A 489 -15.04 19.41 -8.33
CA TYR A 489 -15.62 20.75 -8.58
C TYR A 489 -17.14 20.82 -8.39
N PHE A 490 -17.85 19.70 -8.50
CA PHE A 490 -19.31 19.69 -8.52
C PHE A 490 -19.93 19.05 -7.26
N LEU A 491 -19.15 18.33 -6.46
CA LEU A 491 -19.62 17.66 -5.25
C LEU A 491 -18.98 18.29 -4.00
N THR A 492 -19.80 18.49 -2.97
CA THR A 492 -19.35 18.87 -1.62
C THR A 492 -19.81 17.84 -0.61
N PHE A 493 -18.92 17.49 0.32
CA PHE A 493 -19.17 16.54 1.39
C PHE A 493 -19.27 17.32 2.70
N PRO A 494 -20.49 17.65 3.19
CA PRO A 494 -20.66 18.54 4.35
C PRO A 494 -20.01 17.98 5.62
N ASP A 495 -19.93 16.66 5.73
CA ASP A 495 -19.43 15.93 6.89
C ASP A 495 -17.90 15.76 6.88
N LEU A 496 -17.21 16.27 5.85
CA LEU A 496 -15.76 16.21 5.72
C LEU A 496 -15.15 17.61 5.69
N ARG A 497 -13.99 17.76 6.32
CA ARG A 497 -13.19 18.98 6.19
C ARG A 497 -12.69 19.10 4.74
N ILE A 498 -12.59 20.33 4.23
CA ILE A 498 -12.16 20.62 2.85
C ILE A 498 -10.80 19.96 2.53
N PHE A 499 -9.88 19.96 3.49
CA PHE A 499 -8.58 19.31 3.33
C PHE A 499 -8.70 17.81 3.09
N ASP A 500 -9.55 17.12 3.85
CA ASP A 500 -9.76 15.68 3.75
C ASP A 500 -10.47 15.31 2.44
N GLN A 501 -11.46 16.11 2.03
CA GLN A 501 -12.12 15.98 0.74
C GLN A 501 -11.10 16.10 -0.41
N ASN A 502 -10.24 17.12 -0.40
CA ASN A 502 -9.24 17.33 -1.45
C ASN A 502 -8.22 16.18 -1.51
N SER A 503 -7.74 15.72 -0.34
CA SER A 503 -6.83 14.58 -0.24
C SER A 503 -7.49 13.33 -0.83
N PHE A 504 -8.73 13.05 -0.46
CA PHE A 504 -9.51 11.92 -0.96
C PHE A 504 -9.71 11.95 -2.49
N VAL A 505 -10.15 13.10 -3.02
CA VAL A 505 -10.39 13.27 -4.46
C VAL A 505 -9.10 13.17 -5.26
N SER A 506 -7.98 13.69 -4.74
CA SER A 506 -6.68 13.60 -5.42
C SER A 506 -6.25 12.15 -5.70
N ARG A 507 -6.68 11.17 -4.90
CA ARG A 507 -6.39 9.74 -5.12
C ARG A 507 -6.94 9.24 -6.45
N LEU A 508 -8.05 9.79 -6.95
CA LEU A 508 -8.60 9.43 -8.26
C LEU A 508 -7.66 9.78 -9.41
N SER A 509 -6.93 10.90 -9.30
CA SER A 509 -5.91 11.27 -10.31
C SER A 509 -4.75 10.25 -10.35
N VAL A 510 -4.37 9.70 -9.20
CA VAL A 510 -3.36 8.63 -9.11
C VAL A 510 -3.88 7.34 -9.77
N LEU A 511 -5.16 7.00 -9.56
CA LEU A 511 -5.78 5.84 -10.21
C LEU A 511 -5.89 6.03 -11.73
N THR A 512 -6.14 7.25 -12.23
CA THR A 512 -6.05 7.57 -13.66
C THR A 512 -4.65 7.26 -14.19
N PHE A 513 -3.60 7.67 -13.49
CA PHE A 513 -2.23 7.34 -13.86
C PHE A 513 -1.98 5.83 -13.86
N TYR A 514 -2.45 5.09 -12.85
CA TYR A 514 -2.30 3.63 -12.81
C TYR A 514 -3.00 2.93 -13.97
N THR A 515 -4.16 3.41 -14.43
CA THR A 515 -4.81 2.90 -15.64
C THR A 515 -3.97 3.16 -16.90
N LEU A 516 -3.23 4.27 -16.93
CA LEU A 516 -2.31 4.62 -18.02
C LEU A 516 -0.92 3.98 -17.91
N LEU A 517 -0.66 3.22 -16.84
CA LEU A 517 0.63 2.59 -16.57
C LEU A 517 1.18 1.74 -17.75
N PRO A 518 0.37 0.96 -18.50
CA PRO A 518 0.88 0.24 -19.67
C PRO A 518 1.52 1.16 -20.70
N PHE A 519 0.93 2.33 -20.97
CA PHE A 519 1.47 3.32 -21.91
C PHE A 519 2.75 3.94 -21.37
N PHE A 520 2.78 4.28 -20.08
CA PHE A 520 3.97 4.80 -19.42
C PHE A 520 5.16 3.83 -19.52
N LEU A 521 4.96 2.54 -19.20
CA LEU A 521 6.01 1.52 -19.28
C LEU A 521 6.47 1.25 -20.71
N ILE A 522 5.56 1.29 -21.69
CA ILE A 522 5.92 1.19 -23.12
C ILE A 522 6.74 2.42 -23.55
N GLY A 523 6.37 3.62 -23.11
CA GLY A 523 7.12 4.86 -23.37
C GLY A 523 8.54 4.81 -22.79
N LEU A 524 8.68 4.32 -21.55
CA LEU A 524 9.98 4.06 -20.94
C LEU A 524 10.80 3.05 -21.75
N TYR A 525 10.21 1.92 -22.14
CA TYR A 525 10.89 0.92 -22.96
C TYR A 525 11.42 1.50 -24.27
N VAL A 526 10.61 2.27 -25.00
CA VAL A 526 10.99 2.90 -26.26
C VAL A 526 12.15 3.87 -26.05
N THR A 527 12.05 4.72 -25.03
CA THR A 527 13.09 5.70 -24.69
C THR A 527 14.40 5.01 -24.32
N ILE A 528 14.35 4.04 -23.40
CA ILE A 528 15.51 3.26 -22.95
C ILE A 528 16.16 2.52 -24.12
N LYS A 529 15.36 1.83 -24.94
CA LYS A 529 15.87 1.08 -26.10
C LYS A 529 16.57 1.99 -27.10
N ASN A 530 15.99 3.16 -27.40
CA ASN A 530 16.54 4.08 -28.38
C ASN A 530 17.87 4.70 -27.94
N VAL A 531 18.05 4.94 -26.63
CA VAL A 531 19.29 5.45 -26.07
C VAL A 531 20.33 4.33 -25.91
N TRP A 532 19.91 3.13 -25.52
CA TRP A 532 20.80 2.00 -25.28
C TRP A 532 21.50 1.45 -26.53
N THR A 533 20.97 1.74 -27.72
CA THR A 533 21.60 1.37 -29.01
C THR A 533 22.66 2.37 -29.49
N LYS A 534 22.88 3.47 -28.75
CA LYS A 534 23.85 4.51 -29.10
C LYS A 534 25.24 4.23 -28.51
N ASP A 535 26.13 5.22 -28.53
CA ASP A 535 27.48 5.13 -27.99
C ASP A 535 27.52 4.94 -26.46
N ILE A 536 28.72 4.70 -25.93
CA ILE A 536 28.94 4.44 -24.50
C ILE A 536 28.59 5.64 -23.62
N TYR A 537 28.74 6.87 -24.10
CA TYR A 537 28.44 8.07 -23.32
C TYR A 537 26.94 8.19 -23.06
N LEU A 538 26.13 7.97 -24.10
CA LEU A 538 24.67 7.96 -23.96
C LEU A 538 24.16 6.80 -23.10
N LYS A 539 24.81 5.62 -23.16
CA LYS A 539 24.49 4.50 -22.25
C LYS A 539 24.81 4.84 -20.79
N SER A 540 25.99 5.40 -20.54
CA SER A 540 26.40 5.82 -19.20
C SER A 540 25.47 6.90 -18.65
N PHE A 541 25.13 7.90 -19.48
CA PHE A 541 24.17 8.94 -19.13
C PHE A 541 22.79 8.36 -18.78
N LEU A 542 22.28 7.41 -19.57
CA LEU A 542 21.01 6.73 -19.27
C LEU A 542 21.05 6.01 -17.92
N VAL A 543 22.11 5.24 -17.66
CA VAL A 543 22.23 4.47 -16.41
C VAL A 543 22.33 5.41 -15.21
N LEU A 544 23.12 6.48 -15.30
CA LEU A 544 23.22 7.51 -14.25
C LEU A 544 21.89 8.22 -14.03
N THR A 545 21.17 8.55 -15.09
CA THR A 545 19.85 9.20 -15.02
C THR A 545 18.82 8.28 -14.35
N LEU A 546 18.81 6.99 -14.69
CA LEU A 546 17.92 6.02 -14.04
C LEU A 546 18.28 5.83 -12.56
N ALA A 547 19.57 5.68 -12.22
CA ALA A 547 20.01 5.56 -10.83
C ALA A 547 19.65 6.81 -10.01
N GLY A 548 19.88 8.00 -10.57
CA GLY A 548 19.50 9.28 -9.95
C GLY A 548 17.98 9.39 -9.79
N GLY A 549 17.22 9.08 -10.84
CA GLY A 549 15.75 9.10 -10.81
C GLY A 549 15.15 8.16 -9.76
N LEU A 550 15.69 6.95 -9.60
CA LEU A 550 15.25 6.02 -8.54
C LEU A 550 15.61 6.52 -7.14
N THR A 551 16.75 7.21 -6.98
CA THR A 551 17.17 7.81 -5.70
C THR A 551 16.30 9.01 -5.34
N ILE A 552 15.97 9.85 -6.32
CA ILE A 552 15.05 10.98 -6.16
C ILE A 552 13.65 10.47 -5.81
N SER A 553 13.16 9.44 -6.52
CA SER A 553 11.87 8.81 -6.22
C SER A 553 11.84 8.21 -4.81
N LEU A 554 12.93 7.58 -4.35
CA LEU A 554 13.08 7.13 -2.96
C LEU A 554 12.92 8.27 -1.98
N TYR A 555 13.70 9.33 -2.13
CA TYR A 555 13.63 10.50 -1.25
C TYR A 555 12.22 11.11 -1.23
N LEU A 556 11.57 11.22 -2.40
CA LEU A 556 10.23 11.77 -2.54
C LEU A 556 9.10 10.83 -2.08
N SER A 557 9.38 9.55 -1.88
CA SER A 557 8.37 8.59 -1.42
C SER A 557 8.14 8.64 0.10
N TYR A 558 9.00 9.33 0.85
CA TYR A 558 8.91 9.51 2.31
C TYR A 558 8.68 10.97 2.69
N PRO A 559 8.18 11.26 3.91
CA PRO A 559 8.08 12.62 4.43
C PRO A 559 9.43 13.31 4.44
N ARG A 560 9.42 14.62 4.22
CA ARG A 560 10.62 15.44 4.11
C ARG A 560 10.47 16.61 5.07
N PHE A 561 11.53 16.90 5.81
CA PHE A 561 11.65 18.09 6.63
C PHE A 561 12.84 18.90 6.11
N ASN A 562 12.57 19.85 5.22
CA ASN A 562 13.58 20.68 4.59
C ASN A 562 12.99 22.05 4.18
N GLN A 563 13.80 22.89 3.54
CA GLN A 563 13.40 24.24 3.12
C GLN A 563 12.23 24.31 2.12
N PHE A 564 11.98 23.27 1.33
CA PHE A 564 10.88 23.21 0.36
C PHE A 564 9.59 22.68 0.98
N GLU A 565 9.70 21.76 1.92
CA GLU A 565 8.58 21.12 2.58
C GLU A 565 8.85 21.02 4.08
N PRO A 566 8.34 21.97 4.88
CA PRO A 566 8.32 21.82 6.32
C PRO A 566 7.27 20.76 6.64
N ALA A 567 7.69 19.52 6.91
CA ALA A 567 6.78 18.49 7.39
C ALA A 567 5.96 19.03 8.57
N LYS A 568 4.64 18.84 8.51
CA LYS A 568 3.68 19.33 9.50
C LYS A 568 3.23 18.26 10.49
N PHE A 569 3.63 17.02 10.26
CA PHE A 569 3.19 15.86 11.01
C PHE A 569 4.36 15.26 11.77
N PHE A 570 4.04 14.72 12.95
CA PHE A 570 4.96 14.07 13.86
C PHE A 570 4.56 12.60 14.01
N SER A 571 5.53 11.71 14.18
CA SER A 571 5.24 10.29 14.45
C SER A 571 4.87 10.05 15.91
N LEU A 572 4.14 8.97 16.14
CA LEU A 572 3.87 8.45 17.48
C LEU A 572 5.20 8.12 18.19
N SER A 573 5.34 8.60 19.43
CA SER A 573 6.52 8.39 20.27
C SER A 573 6.23 7.53 21.50
N GLN A 574 7.29 7.08 22.17
CA GLN A 574 7.16 6.38 23.45
C GLN A 574 6.59 7.30 24.53
N HIS A 575 6.89 8.61 24.46
CA HIS A 575 6.35 9.60 25.38
C HIS A 575 4.82 9.68 25.28
N ASP A 576 4.28 9.63 24.06
CA ASP A 576 2.82 9.63 23.86
C ASP A 576 2.17 8.40 24.51
N ILE A 577 2.80 7.22 24.38
CA ILE A 577 2.36 5.98 25.03
C ILE A 577 2.45 6.09 26.56
N ASN A 578 3.53 6.67 27.09
CA ASN A 578 3.70 6.88 28.52
C ASN A 578 2.64 7.85 29.07
N ALA A 579 2.33 8.91 28.32
CA ALA A 579 1.33 9.91 28.69
C ALA A 579 -0.07 9.30 28.82
N VAL A 580 -0.52 8.52 27.83
CA VAL A 580 -1.86 7.91 27.88
C VAL A 580 -1.98 6.86 28.99
N ASN A 581 -0.91 6.11 29.24
CA ASN A 581 -0.84 5.15 30.35
C ASN A 581 -0.84 5.82 31.72
N LEU A 582 -0.20 6.98 31.86
CA LEU A 582 -0.27 7.76 33.10
C LEU A 582 -1.69 8.26 33.35
N ILE A 583 -2.31 8.88 32.35
CA ILE A 583 -3.68 9.39 32.46
C ILE A 583 -4.64 8.27 32.85
N GLU A 584 -4.59 7.14 32.14
CA GLU A 584 -5.46 5.99 32.41
C GLU A 584 -5.29 5.43 33.83
N LYS A 585 -4.08 5.53 34.41
CA LYS A 585 -3.81 5.08 35.78
C LYS A 585 -4.31 6.07 36.86
N THR A 586 -4.34 7.36 36.56
CA THR A 586 -4.66 8.41 37.54
C THR A 586 -6.05 9.00 37.41
N ALA A 587 -6.70 8.83 36.26
CA ALA A 587 -8.00 9.39 35.97
C ALA A 587 -9.14 8.57 36.59
N SER A 588 -10.26 9.24 36.83
CA SER A 588 -11.53 8.57 37.06
C SER A 588 -11.95 7.75 35.82
N PRO A 589 -12.84 6.75 36.00
CA PRO A 589 -13.32 5.94 34.88
C PRO A 589 -13.98 6.74 33.75
N GLN A 590 -14.54 7.91 34.08
CA GLN A 590 -15.19 8.81 33.13
C GLN A 590 -14.38 10.11 33.03
N HIS A 591 -13.55 10.21 32.00
CA HIS A 591 -12.74 11.39 31.74
C HIS A 591 -12.62 11.65 30.24
N ILE A 592 -12.23 12.87 29.90
CA ILE A 592 -11.90 13.27 28.52
C ILE A 592 -10.48 13.81 28.42
N VAL A 593 -9.89 13.70 27.23
CA VAL A 593 -8.52 14.16 26.98
C VAL A 593 -8.47 15.00 25.70
N LEU A 594 -8.06 16.25 25.86
CA LEU A 594 -7.73 17.17 24.78
C LEU A 594 -6.24 17.07 24.46
N ALA A 595 -5.91 16.48 23.32
CA ALA A 595 -4.56 16.24 22.84
C ALA A 595 -4.46 16.29 21.31
N ASN A 596 -3.24 16.31 20.79
CA ASN A 596 -3.04 16.16 19.35
C ASN A 596 -3.38 14.73 18.87
N GLN A 597 -3.44 14.56 17.54
CA GLN A 597 -3.82 13.30 16.91
C GLN A 597 -2.93 12.11 17.32
N MET A 598 -1.63 12.30 17.54
CA MET A 598 -0.73 11.18 17.84
C MET A 598 -0.95 10.65 19.26
N VAL A 599 -1.27 11.51 20.22
CA VAL A 599 -1.66 11.08 21.58
C VAL A 599 -2.98 10.31 21.55
N GLY A 600 -3.98 10.78 20.78
CA GLY A 600 -5.23 10.03 20.60
C GLY A 600 -5.02 8.66 19.96
N VAL A 601 -4.09 8.56 19.00
CA VAL A 601 -3.67 7.29 18.39
C VAL A 601 -2.94 6.39 19.38
N ALA A 602 -2.13 6.96 20.28
CA ALA A 602 -1.50 6.21 21.37
C ALA A 602 -2.56 5.54 22.25
N ALA A 603 -3.62 6.27 22.61
CA ALA A 603 -4.74 5.73 23.38
C ALA A 603 -5.46 4.59 22.64
N ILE A 604 -5.71 4.72 21.33
CA ILE A 604 -6.31 3.64 20.52
C ILE A 604 -5.39 2.41 20.48
N LYS A 605 -4.08 2.61 20.35
CA LYS A 605 -3.09 1.52 20.30
C LYS A 605 -3.08 0.71 21.61
N GLU A 606 -3.12 1.39 22.75
CA GLU A 606 -3.00 0.79 24.08
C GLU A 606 -4.34 0.25 24.60
N PHE A 607 -5.43 1.00 24.40
CA PHE A 607 -6.73 0.72 25.02
C PHE A 607 -7.83 0.34 24.02
N GLY A 608 -7.55 0.39 22.71
CA GLY A 608 -8.56 0.18 21.67
C GLY A 608 -9.61 1.28 21.64
N PHE A 609 -10.78 0.96 21.11
CA PHE A 609 -11.93 1.88 21.04
C PHE A 609 -12.74 1.87 22.35
N LYS A 610 -12.06 2.13 23.48
CA LYS A 610 -12.58 1.92 24.84
C LYS A 610 -13.88 2.69 25.13
N GLN A 611 -13.94 3.98 24.79
CA GLN A 611 -15.03 4.86 25.23
C GLN A 611 -15.31 6.00 24.26
N TYR A 612 -16.59 6.37 24.18
CA TYR A 612 -17.10 7.48 23.37
C TYR A 612 -18.10 8.33 24.15
N TYR A 613 -18.11 9.63 23.86
CA TYR A 613 -19.08 10.60 24.33
C TYR A 613 -19.71 11.26 23.11
N ASP A 614 -21.01 11.03 22.91
CA ASP A 614 -21.76 11.56 21.76
C ASP A 614 -21.08 11.27 20.39
N ASN A 615 -20.68 10.00 20.21
CA ASN A 615 -19.90 9.50 19.06
C ASN A 615 -18.48 10.09 18.89
N GLN A 616 -17.97 10.84 19.86
CA GLN A 616 -16.59 11.31 19.88
C GLN A 616 -15.74 10.43 20.79
N PHE A 617 -14.58 10.02 20.29
CA PHE A 617 -13.64 9.25 21.11
C PHE A 617 -13.18 10.10 22.30
N PHE A 618 -13.02 9.49 23.47
CA PHE A 618 -12.68 10.21 24.71
C PHE A 618 -11.31 10.93 24.67
N TYR A 619 -10.46 10.59 23.70
CA TYR A 619 -9.34 11.43 23.28
C TYR A 619 -9.69 12.21 22.03
N SER A 620 -9.39 13.50 22.02
CA SER A 620 -9.66 14.35 20.86
C SER A 620 -8.92 13.87 19.60
N MET A 621 -9.68 13.68 18.53
CA MET A 621 -9.19 13.26 17.22
C MET A 621 -9.75 14.20 16.15
N PRO A 622 -8.98 14.55 15.10
CA PRO A 622 -9.42 15.46 14.04
C PRO A 622 -10.40 14.79 13.05
N MET A 623 -11.29 13.92 13.53
CA MET A 623 -12.14 13.04 12.74
C MET A 623 -13.59 13.17 13.20
N GLY A 624 -14.53 13.33 12.26
CA GLY A 624 -15.96 13.41 12.56
C GLY A 624 -16.55 14.83 12.47
N SER A 625 -17.75 14.97 13.02
CA SER A 625 -18.68 16.13 13.06
C SER A 625 -18.03 17.53 12.95
N PRO A 626 -18.73 18.57 12.44
CA PRO A 626 -18.17 19.92 12.27
C PRO A 626 -17.57 20.57 13.53
N ARG A 627 -17.92 20.09 14.73
CA ARG A 627 -17.30 20.47 16.00
C ARG A 627 -16.92 19.22 16.78
N THR A 628 -15.64 19.08 17.09
CA THR A 628 -15.06 17.93 17.79
C THR A 628 -14.30 18.40 19.04
N PHE A 629 -14.01 17.49 19.97
CA PHE A 629 -13.04 17.71 21.04
C PHE A 629 -11.69 18.22 20.51
N TYR A 630 -11.34 17.90 19.26
CA TYR A 630 -10.12 18.44 18.64
C TYR A 630 -10.19 19.94 18.40
N ASP A 631 -11.37 20.51 18.15
CA ASP A 631 -11.52 21.97 18.00
C ASP A 631 -11.36 22.68 19.34
N HIS A 632 -11.78 22.05 20.45
CA HIS A 632 -11.48 22.53 21.80
C HIS A 632 -9.99 22.41 22.15
N PHE A 633 -9.32 21.34 21.72
CA PHE A 633 -7.85 21.25 21.81
C PHE A 633 -7.17 22.40 21.04
N LEU A 634 -7.64 22.70 19.82
CA LEU A 634 -7.14 23.86 19.06
C LEU A 634 -7.41 25.18 19.79
N ALA A 635 -8.58 25.37 20.40
CA ALA A 635 -8.87 26.55 21.21
C ALA A 635 -7.92 26.68 22.41
N MET A 636 -7.66 25.59 23.14
CA MET A 636 -6.67 25.57 24.24
C MET A 636 -5.26 25.95 23.78
N THR A 637 -4.87 25.60 22.55
CA THR A 637 -3.53 25.92 22.02
C THR A 637 -3.43 27.29 21.33
N HIS A 638 -4.51 27.81 20.75
CA HIS A 638 -4.47 29.03 19.92
C HIS A 638 -5.15 30.24 20.55
N GLU A 639 -6.21 30.03 21.33
CA GLU A 639 -7.02 31.09 21.96
C GLU A 639 -6.70 31.28 23.45
N GLY A 640 -5.85 30.39 23.99
CA GLY A 640 -5.34 30.39 25.36
C GLY A 640 -5.90 29.25 26.19
N ALA A 641 -5.05 28.64 27.02
CA ALA A 641 -5.41 27.52 27.87
C ALA A 641 -6.24 27.99 29.08
N LYS A 642 -7.57 28.12 28.91
CA LYS A 642 -8.50 28.62 29.93
C LYS A 642 -9.27 27.48 30.57
N LYS A 643 -9.48 27.55 31.90
CA LYS A 643 -10.32 26.60 32.64
C LYS A 643 -11.75 26.50 32.08
N GLN A 644 -12.31 27.63 31.64
CA GLN A 644 -13.64 27.71 31.01
C GLN A 644 -13.78 26.81 29.77
N THR A 645 -12.73 26.69 28.96
CA THR A 645 -12.75 25.81 27.79
C THR A 645 -12.86 24.35 28.24
N MET A 646 -12.08 23.95 29.26
CA MET A 646 -12.13 22.60 29.83
C MET A 646 -13.49 22.31 30.49
N GLU A 647 -14.06 23.26 31.24
CA GLU A 647 -15.41 23.16 31.80
C GLU A 647 -16.46 22.94 30.71
N SER A 648 -16.38 23.70 29.61
CA SER A 648 -17.30 23.52 28.47
C SER A 648 -17.20 22.13 27.83
N VAL A 649 -16.00 21.53 27.75
CA VAL A 649 -15.88 20.16 27.22
C VAL A 649 -16.37 19.12 28.23
N MET A 650 -16.12 19.34 29.52
CA MET A 650 -16.67 18.52 30.59
C MET A 650 -18.20 18.53 30.60
N ASP A 651 -18.82 19.68 30.32
CA ASP A 651 -20.27 19.81 30.14
C ASP A 651 -20.76 19.05 28.90
N GLU A 652 -20.06 19.17 27.76
CA GLU A 652 -20.39 18.46 26.51
C GLU A 652 -20.31 16.93 26.67
N ALA A 653 -19.29 16.45 27.38
CA ALA A 653 -19.07 15.02 27.61
C ALA A 653 -19.84 14.45 28.82
N GLY A 654 -20.37 15.31 29.69
CA GLY A 654 -21.03 14.90 30.94
C GLY A 654 -20.07 14.25 31.94
N VAL A 655 -18.85 14.78 32.08
CA VAL A 655 -17.82 14.27 33.01
C VAL A 655 -17.36 15.37 33.97
N ASP A 656 -16.68 14.98 35.06
CA ASP A 656 -16.13 15.91 36.06
C ASP A 656 -14.61 16.04 36.00
N GLU A 657 -13.95 15.26 35.12
CA GLU A 657 -12.50 15.23 34.99
C GLU A 657 -12.07 15.31 33.52
N ALA A 658 -11.13 16.21 33.25
CA ALA A 658 -10.59 16.39 31.91
C ALA A 658 -9.08 16.63 31.93
N TYR A 659 -8.41 16.24 30.85
CA TYR A 659 -6.97 16.39 30.69
C TYR A 659 -6.66 17.21 29.44
N PHE A 660 -5.68 18.09 29.53
CA PHE A 660 -5.06 18.74 28.38
C PHE A 660 -3.62 18.27 28.25
N VAL A 661 -3.25 17.76 27.09
CA VAL A 661 -1.92 17.19 26.82
C VAL A 661 -1.21 18.05 25.79
N LEU A 662 -0.02 18.53 26.16
CA LEU A 662 0.79 19.41 25.33
C LEU A 662 2.18 18.81 25.11
N ASN A 663 2.52 18.54 23.85
CA ASN A 663 3.85 18.07 23.45
C ASN A 663 4.81 19.24 23.24
N SER A 664 6.08 19.04 23.60
CA SER A 664 7.18 20.02 23.45
C SER A 664 7.42 20.51 22.02
N TYR A 665 7.05 19.72 21.02
CA TYR A 665 7.19 20.10 19.61
C TYR A 665 6.07 21.03 19.11
N TRP A 666 5.05 21.31 19.93
CA TRP A 666 3.99 22.23 19.54
C TRP A 666 4.52 23.66 19.46
N ARG A 667 4.04 24.43 18.49
CA ARG A 667 4.42 25.84 18.37
C ARG A 667 3.93 26.60 19.62
N ASP A 668 4.78 27.49 20.13
CA ASP A 668 4.50 28.29 21.34
C ASP A 668 4.31 27.46 22.62
N PHE A 669 4.94 26.27 22.69
CA PHE A 669 4.89 25.35 23.82
C PHE A 669 5.03 26.04 25.18
N ASP A 670 6.10 26.82 25.40
CA ASP A 670 6.37 27.45 26.71
C ASP A 670 5.26 28.42 27.13
N LYS A 671 4.70 29.17 26.17
CA LYS A 671 3.62 30.13 26.41
C LYS A 671 2.34 29.38 26.79
N ILE A 672 1.97 28.36 26.02
CA ILE A 672 0.76 27.57 26.25
C ILE A 672 0.87 26.81 27.58
N ALA A 673 2.03 26.20 27.84
CA ALA A 673 2.31 25.49 29.09
C ALA A 673 2.18 26.42 30.30
N THR A 674 2.73 27.63 30.23
CA THR A 674 2.63 28.63 31.31
C THR A 674 1.17 28.99 31.60
N GLN A 675 0.36 29.21 30.56
CA GLN A 675 -1.07 29.49 30.72
C GLN A 675 -1.81 28.29 31.32
N ALA A 676 -1.57 27.08 30.81
CA ALA A 676 -2.22 25.87 31.30
C ALA A 676 -1.85 25.54 32.75
N ARG A 677 -0.61 25.83 33.19
CA ARG A 677 -0.20 25.70 34.60
C ARG A 677 -0.98 26.62 35.54
N GLN A 678 -1.42 27.79 35.07
CA GLN A 678 -2.17 28.74 35.89
C GLN A 678 -3.63 28.33 36.06
N SER A 679 -4.19 27.56 35.11
CA SER A 679 -5.60 27.17 35.09
C SER A 679 -5.89 25.76 35.58
N ALA A 680 -4.89 24.87 35.63
CA ALA A 680 -5.05 23.46 35.99
C ALA A 680 -4.83 23.19 37.48
N GLU A 681 -5.51 22.18 38.03
CA GLU A 681 -5.35 21.73 39.42
C GLU A 681 -4.07 20.90 39.62
N THR A 682 -3.66 20.13 38.62
CA THR A 682 -2.46 19.28 38.72
C THR A 682 -1.74 19.21 37.39
N VAL A 683 -0.41 19.15 37.44
CA VAL A 683 0.45 19.07 36.27
C VAL A 683 1.37 17.87 36.41
N TYR A 684 1.40 17.04 35.39
CA TYR A 684 2.35 15.93 35.25
C TYR A 684 3.34 16.24 34.13
N ASP A 685 4.57 15.80 34.35
CA ASP A 685 5.68 15.94 33.42
C ASP A 685 6.13 14.54 32.98
N ILE A 686 6.18 14.33 31.66
CA ILE A 686 6.70 13.10 31.06
C ILE A 686 8.07 13.39 30.45
N ASP A 687 9.07 12.64 30.91
CA ASP A 687 10.42 12.55 30.34
C ASP A 687 11.10 13.92 30.16
N GLU A 688 11.15 14.73 31.22
CA GLU A 688 11.83 16.04 31.27
C GLU A 688 11.23 17.09 30.32
N GLY A 689 9.91 17.23 30.34
CA GLY A 689 9.16 18.26 29.63
C GLY A 689 8.83 17.90 28.19
N LYS A 690 9.06 16.64 27.77
CA LYS A 690 8.71 16.18 26.42
C LYS A 690 7.22 16.27 26.17
N ILE A 691 6.43 15.92 27.19
CA ILE A 691 4.97 16.10 27.23
C ILE A 691 4.58 16.62 28.62
N LEU A 692 3.72 17.64 28.64
CA LEU A 692 3.08 18.12 29.87
C LEU A 692 1.59 17.77 29.83
N ILE A 693 1.09 17.28 30.95
CA ILE A 693 -0.30 16.86 31.11
C ILE A 693 -0.92 17.71 32.22
N PHE A 694 -2.02 18.38 31.90
CA PHE A 694 -2.72 19.30 32.79
C PHE A 694 -4.07 18.69 33.14
N LYS A 695 -4.29 18.38 34.42
CA LYS A 695 -5.55 17.82 34.92
C LYS A 695 -6.48 18.95 35.38
N TYR A 696 -7.74 18.83 34.96
CA TYR A 696 -8.85 19.72 35.29
C TYR A 696 -9.93 18.96 36.06
N ILE A 697 -10.41 19.56 37.15
CA ILE A 697 -11.53 19.04 37.95
C ILE A 697 -12.60 20.14 38.08
N ARG A 698 -13.86 19.73 38.00
CA ARG A 698 -15.01 20.61 38.25
C ARG A 698 -15.06 21.14 39.68
#